data_AF-A0A8C1DTU4-F1
#
_entry.id   AF-A0A8C1DTU4-F1
#
_cell.length_a   1.000
_cell.length_b   1.000
_cell.length_c   1.000
_cell.angle_alpha   90.00
_cell.angle_beta   90.00
_cell.angle_gamma   90.00
#
_symmetry.space_group_name_H-M   'P 1'
#
loop_
_entity.id
_entity.type
_entity.pdbx_description
1 polymer ?
#
loop_
_entity_poly.entity_id
_entity_poly.type
_entity_poly.pdbx_seq_one_letter_code
_entity_poly.pdbx_strand_id
1 'polypeptide(L)'
;MYSIGGVSSRIYKERLQAEGMGTNDNAVKFLTQDYEELKRECLESGKLFEDPCFPAVPQSLGFKELAPHSSKTQGVQWIRPTVSVAEAPPNGDCWLLAAIASLTLNDRLLHRVVPHGQSFTDEYAGIFHFQFWQFGEWVDVVIDDRLPVKEKELMFVHSAEGNEFWSALLEKAYAKLNGSYEALSGGSTTEGFEDFTGGVAEMYELRQAPKDLHRIIAKALERGSLLGCSIDITSAFDMEAVTFKKLVKGHAYSVTGLREVNFRGSRERLIRIRNPWGQVEWTGAWSDNSSEWNGIDPAEREEMNNHMEDGEFWMPFQEFKRQFSRLEICNLTPDALSEDSLNFWNTIKFNGTWRRGSTAGGCRNNPNTFWINPQYKITLLEEDDDPEDDEVACSFLVALMQKDRRRYRKQGQDMHTIGFALYEVGGQSVHLKKDFFLRHSSCARSETFINLREVSTRLKLPPGEYLVVPSTFEPGKEADFVLRVFTEKHSDLKKTNKTLTAHIFFFFKISYPQEEVAEEDMEDSFKKLFAQLSGEDMEISVHELRTILNRVVGKRKDVKTDGFSLESCRCMVSLMDKDGSARLGIVEFQILWNKIRKWLGIFRQFDLDKSGTMSSYEMRLAVESAGFKLNNKLHQVIVARYSDGDTIDFDNFVCCLVKLEAMFRSFRELDKEGSGVAELNVSEVGRFLPSVNLYFSKCWNVKLVMC
;
A
#
# COMPACT_ATOMS: atom_id res chain seq x y z
N MET A 1 11.57 10.25 5.32
CA MET A 1 12.54 9.20 5.69
C MET A 1 12.39 8.07 4.70
N TYR A 2 13.38 7.82 3.85
CA TYR A 2 13.45 6.53 3.16
C TYR A 2 13.50 5.45 4.23
N SER A 3 12.85 4.30 4.02
CA SER A 3 13.20 3.11 4.79
C SER A 3 14.70 2.90 4.62
N ILE A 4 15.48 3.25 5.64
CA ILE A 4 16.91 2.99 5.71
C ILE A 4 17.02 1.50 5.98
N GLY A 5 16.84 0.73 4.92
CA GLY A 5 16.72 -0.71 5.00
C GLY A 5 16.88 -1.29 3.61
N GLY A 6 18.00 -1.97 3.37
CA GLY A 6 18.14 -2.82 2.20
C GLY A 6 17.13 -3.97 2.19
N VAL A 7 17.21 -4.86 1.21
CA VAL A 7 16.30 -6.01 1.07
C VAL A 7 16.17 -6.83 2.35
N SER A 8 17.24 -6.94 3.18
CA SER A 8 17.19 -7.62 4.48
C SER A 8 16.24 -6.99 5.49
N SER A 9 16.23 -5.66 5.61
CA SER A 9 15.34 -4.95 6.54
C SER A 9 13.89 -5.19 6.17
N ARG A 10 13.58 -5.18 4.86
CA ARG A 10 12.25 -5.54 4.36
C ARG A 10 11.88 -6.99 4.69
N ILE A 11 12.77 -7.96 4.43
CA ILE A 11 12.51 -9.38 4.74
C ILE A 11 12.32 -9.57 6.25
N TYR A 12 13.11 -8.89 7.08
CA TYR A 12 12.97 -8.92 8.52
C TYR A 12 11.61 -8.37 8.96
N LYS A 13 11.18 -7.24 8.38
CA LYS A 13 9.83 -6.70 8.62
C LYS A 13 8.73 -7.69 8.20
N GLU A 14 8.84 -8.30 7.03
CA GLU A 14 7.89 -9.31 6.54
C GLU A 14 7.81 -10.53 7.49
N ARG A 15 8.93 -10.94 8.11
CA ARG A 15 8.95 -12.01 9.13
C ARG A 15 8.26 -11.60 10.43
N LEU A 16 8.59 -10.41 10.95
CA LEU A 16 7.94 -9.89 12.15
C LEU A 16 6.42 -9.77 11.95
N GLN A 17 5.98 -9.37 10.75
CA GLN A 17 4.56 -9.33 10.40
C GLN A 17 3.93 -10.73 10.40
N ALA A 18 4.62 -11.74 9.88
CA ALA A 18 4.17 -13.12 9.94
C ALA A 18 4.11 -13.66 11.39
N GLU A 19 4.93 -13.13 12.29
CA GLU A 19 4.90 -13.40 13.74
C GLU A 19 3.84 -12.57 14.49
N GLY A 20 3.07 -11.73 13.80
CA GLY A 20 1.96 -10.96 14.36
C GLY A 20 2.26 -9.48 14.63
N MET A 21 3.41 -8.94 14.22
CA MET A 21 3.65 -7.49 14.29
C MET A 21 2.75 -6.72 13.31
N GLY A 22 2.13 -5.64 13.80
CA GLY A 22 1.16 -4.84 13.04
C GLY A 22 -0.27 -5.36 13.12
N THR A 23 -0.54 -6.37 13.96
CA THR A 23 -1.90 -6.71 14.39
C THR A 23 -2.39 -5.72 15.45
N ASN A 24 -3.66 -5.82 15.84
CA ASN A 24 -4.25 -5.01 16.90
C ASN A 24 -3.44 -5.09 18.21
N ASP A 25 -3.14 -6.32 18.66
CA ASP A 25 -2.52 -6.56 19.96
C ASP A 25 -1.00 -6.26 19.96
N ASN A 26 -0.40 -6.10 18.78
CA ASN A 26 1.04 -5.89 18.63
C ASN A 26 1.33 -4.84 17.54
N ALA A 27 0.83 -3.63 17.76
CA ALA A 27 0.99 -2.50 16.85
C ALA A 27 2.47 -2.16 16.61
N VAL A 28 2.78 -1.72 15.38
CA VAL A 28 4.13 -1.26 15.01
C VAL A 28 4.44 0.05 15.72
N LYS A 29 5.52 0.09 16.49
CA LYS A 29 6.00 1.32 17.15
C LYS A 29 6.49 2.34 16.13
N PHE A 30 5.75 3.43 15.95
CA PHE A 30 6.09 4.46 14.98
C PHE A 30 7.41 5.13 15.37
N LEU A 31 8.32 5.25 14.39
CA LEU A 31 9.67 5.82 14.59
C LEU A 31 10.43 5.19 15.76
N THR A 32 10.16 3.92 16.06
CA THR A 32 10.78 3.14 17.15
C THR A 32 10.58 3.75 18.55
N GLN A 33 9.57 4.59 18.73
CA GLN A 33 9.20 5.15 20.04
C GLN A 33 8.27 4.19 20.78
N ASP A 34 8.59 3.86 22.03
CA ASP A 34 7.78 3.05 22.93
C ASP A 34 7.16 3.94 24.01
N TYR A 35 5.83 3.97 24.08
CA TYR A 35 5.10 4.81 25.03
C TYR A 35 5.46 4.53 26.49
N GLU A 36 5.47 3.26 26.90
CA GLU A 36 5.70 2.87 28.29
C GLU A 36 7.15 3.13 28.73
N GLU A 37 8.12 2.86 27.86
CA GLU A 37 9.53 3.15 28.12
C GLU A 37 9.78 4.65 28.27
N LEU A 38 9.26 5.47 27.33
CA LEU A 38 9.42 6.92 27.34
C LEU A 38 8.67 7.58 28.50
N LYS A 39 7.46 7.10 28.84
CA LYS A 39 6.70 7.56 30.00
C LYS A 39 7.48 7.31 31.28
N ARG A 40 8.01 6.10 31.47
CA ARG A 40 8.81 5.74 32.64
C ARG A 40 10.08 6.61 32.75
N GLU A 41 10.81 6.83 31.67
CA GLU A 41 12.00 7.70 31.67
C GLU A 41 11.65 9.15 32.09
N CYS A 42 10.52 9.68 31.59
CA CYS A 42 10.06 11.02 31.95
C CYS A 42 9.65 11.11 33.42
N LEU A 43 8.95 10.11 33.94
CA LEU A 43 8.56 10.02 35.35
C LEU A 43 9.79 9.91 36.28
N GLU A 44 10.76 9.07 35.93
CA GLU A 44 12.01 8.89 36.71
C GLU A 44 12.87 10.16 36.71
N SER A 45 12.91 10.89 35.59
CA SER A 45 13.68 12.13 35.45
C SER A 45 12.95 13.39 35.95
N GLY A 46 11.65 13.31 36.24
CA GLY A 46 10.83 14.44 36.63
C GLY A 46 10.65 15.50 35.53
N LYS A 47 10.82 15.11 34.26
CA LYS A 47 10.70 16.00 33.09
C LYS A 47 9.48 15.63 32.27
N LEU A 48 8.87 16.63 31.64
CA LEU A 48 7.80 16.39 30.67
C LEU A 48 8.40 15.96 29.34
N PHE A 49 7.74 15.01 28.68
CA PHE A 49 8.16 14.51 27.39
C PHE A 49 8.16 15.63 26.35
N GLU A 50 9.24 15.69 25.57
CA GLU A 50 9.36 16.54 24.41
C GLU A 50 9.67 15.66 23.22
N ASP A 51 8.75 15.58 22.26
CA ASP A 51 8.85 14.64 21.16
C ASP A 51 9.98 15.05 20.19
N PRO A 52 11.08 14.28 20.10
CA PRO A 52 12.19 14.60 19.18
C PRO A 52 11.79 14.35 17.71
N CYS A 53 10.78 13.52 17.47
CA CYS A 53 10.35 13.10 16.15
C CYS A 53 9.25 14.01 15.56
N PHE A 54 8.60 14.82 16.39
CA PHE A 54 7.63 15.82 15.96
C PHE A 54 7.75 17.09 16.83
N PRO A 55 8.84 17.85 16.66
CA PRO A 55 9.17 18.96 17.54
C PRO A 55 8.15 20.11 17.42
N ALA A 56 8.01 20.89 18.49
CA ALA A 56 7.16 22.08 18.57
C ALA A 56 7.75 23.27 17.77
N VAL A 57 7.85 23.13 16.45
CA VAL A 57 8.46 24.09 15.52
C VAL A 57 7.57 24.34 14.29
N PRO A 58 7.75 25.45 13.56
CA PRO A 58 6.91 25.77 12.40
C PRO A 58 6.87 24.70 11.31
N GLN A 59 7.93 23.90 11.15
CA GLN A 59 7.98 22.81 10.16
C GLN A 59 6.99 21.68 10.45
N SER A 60 6.54 21.54 11.71
CA SER A 60 5.51 20.58 12.10
C SER A 60 4.10 21.07 11.77
N LEU A 61 3.93 22.39 11.59
CA LEU A 61 2.67 22.98 11.10
C LEU A 61 2.53 22.75 9.59
N GLY A 62 3.57 23.00 8.80
CA GLY A 62 3.48 22.82 7.36
C GLY A 62 4.67 23.28 6.54
N PHE A 63 4.43 23.42 5.23
CA PHE A 63 5.43 23.65 4.20
C PHE A 63 5.01 24.62 3.09
N LYS A 64 3.73 25.02 2.99
CA LYS A 64 3.25 25.99 1.98
C LYS A 64 2.34 27.05 2.60
N GLU A 65 1.07 26.76 2.82
CA GLU A 65 0.10 27.65 3.46
C GLU A 65 0.40 27.84 4.95
N LEU A 66 0.87 26.77 5.62
CA LEU A 66 1.33 26.77 7.00
C LEU A 66 2.88 26.72 7.07
N ALA A 67 3.55 27.23 6.04
CA ALA A 67 5.00 27.34 6.03
C ALA A 67 5.53 28.25 7.17
N PRO A 68 6.82 28.11 7.54
CA PRO A 68 7.48 29.09 8.40
C PRO A 68 7.33 30.50 7.81
N HIS A 69 6.94 31.47 8.63
CA HIS A 69 6.71 32.88 8.26
C HIS A 69 5.48 33.17 7.37
N SER A 70 4.58 32.21 7.19
CA SER A 70 3.24 32.49 6.66
C SER A 70 2.47 33.39 7.62
N SER A 71 1.59 34.24 7.11
CA SER A 71 0.67 35.06 7.94
C SER A 71 -0.22 34.19 8.83
N LYS A 72 -0.51 32.96 8.40
CA LYS A 72 -1.27 31.98 9.18
C LYS A 72 -0.50 31.47 10.40
N THR A 73 0.82 31.28 10.29
CA THR A 73 1.67 30.70 11.35
C THR A 73 2.42 31.73 12.19
N GLN A 74 2.37 33.01 11.82
CA GLN A 74 2.93 34.08 12.62
C GLN A 74 2.19 34.22 13.96
N GLY A 75 2.95 34.28 15.07
CA GLY A 75 2.39 34.42 16.42
C GLY A 75 1.92 33.12 17.06
N VAL A 76 2.13 31.97 16.40
CA VAL A 76 1.77 30.65 16.94
C VAL A 76 2.73 30.24 18.05
N GLN A 77 2.16 29.76 19.15
CA GLN A 77 2.87 29.21 20.30
C GLN A 77 2.44 27.76 20.51
N TRP A 78 3.34 26.94 21.06
CA TRP A 78 3.02 25.55 21.40
C TRP A 78 2.83 25.45 22.91
N ILE A 79 1.61 25.16 23.35
CA ILE A 79 1.19 25.23 24.76
C ILE A 79 0.60 23.89 25.17
N ARG A 80 0.83 23.47 26.42
CA ARG A 80 0.21 22.25 26.98
C ARG A 80 -1.18 22.59 27.56
N PRO A 81 -2.14 21.63 27.56
CA PRO A 81 -3.50 21.82 28.08
C PRO A 81 -3.66 22.32 29.52
N THR A 82 -2.59 22.35 30.32
CA THR A 82 -2.62 22.84 31.72
C THR A 82 -2.83 24.37 31.84
N VAL A 83 -2.83 25.10 30.73
CA VAL A 83 -3.07 26.55 30.67
C VAL A 83 -4.45 26.80 30.04
N SER A 84 -5.28 27.66 30.62
CA SER A 84 -6.61 27.97 30.07
C SER A 84 -6.52 28.51 28.63
N VAL A 85 -7.05 27.76 27.67
CA VAL A 85 -7.12 28.09 26.24
C VAL A 85 -8.58 28.34 25.87
N ALA A 86 -8.86 29.33 25.02
CA ALA A 86 -10.20 29.61 24.50
C ALA A 86 -10.50 28.75 23.24
N GLU A 87 -11.78 28.60 22.93
CA GLU A 87 -12.32 27.75 21.86
C GLU A 87 -12.55 28.58 20.58
N ALA A 88 -12.13 28.07 19.42
CA ALA A 88 -12.28 28.76 18.13
C ALA A 88 -12.56 27.75 17.02
N PRO A 89 -13.54 27.99 16.13
CA PRO A 89 -14.00 26.98 15.17
C PRO A 89 -12.86 26.33 14.38
N PRO A 90 -12.87 25.00 14.22
CA PRO A 90 -11.76 24.27 13.63
C PRO A 90 -11.58 24.65 12.16
N ASN A 91 -10.34 24.99 11.78
CA ASN A 91 -10.00 25.38 10.42
C ASN A 91 -9.32 24.22 9.66
N GLY A 92 -9.91 23.80 8.53
CA GLY A 92 -9.16 23.13 7.45
C GLY A 92 -9.17 21.59 7.36
N ASP A 93 -9.68 20.87 8.36
CA ASP A 93 -9.68 19.39 8.40
C ASP A 93 -11.04 18.78 8.81
N CYS A 94 -12.14 19.34 8.29
CA CYS A 94 -13.51 18.90 8.57
C CYS A 94 -13.77 17.41 8.27
N TRP A 95 -13.07 16.84 7.29
CA TRP A 95 -13.14 15.42 6.93
C TRP A 95 -12.63 14.51 8.06
N LEU A 96 -11.56 14.92 8.77
CA LEU A 96 -10.98 14.17 9.87
C LEU A 96 -11.88 14.30 11.10
N LEU A 97 -12.42 15.49 11.35
CA LEU A 97 -13.40 15.72 12.41
C LEU A 97 -14.65 14.87 12.25
N ALA A 98 -15.22 14.80 11.04
CA ALA A 98 -16.36 13.91 10.77
C ALA A 98 -15.99 12.45 11.05
N ALA A 99 -14.78 12.03 10.70
CA ALA A 99 -14.30 10.68 11.02
C ALA A 99 -14.20 10.44 12.53
N ILE A 100 -13.64 11.40 13.28
CA ILE A 100 -13.52 11.35 14.75
C ILE A 100 -14.91 11.34 15.41
N ALA A 101 -15.83 12.18 14.93
CA ALA A 101 -17.20 12.26 15.44
C ALA A 101 -18.00 10.98 15.19
N SER A 102 -17.76 10.27 14.08
CA SER A 102 -18.37 8.94 13.89
C SER A 102 -17.72 7.88 14.78
N LEU A 103 -16.42 8.00 15.08
CA LEU A 103 -15.71 7.08 15.96
C LEU A 103 -16.31 7.07 17.38
N THR A 104 -16.77 8.22 17.88
CA THR A 104 -17.42 8.32 19.20
C THR A 104 -18.75 7.57 19.30
N LEU A 105 -19.35 7.17 18.18
CA LEU A 105 -20.58 6.37 18.16
C LEU A 105 -20.32 4.90 18.52
N ASN A 106 -19.06 4.47 18.53
CA ASN A 106 -18.66 3.10 18.84
C ASN A 106 -17.48 3.10 19.83
N ASP A 107 -17.81 2.98 21.11
CA ASP A 107 -16.87 2.99 22.23
C ASP A 107 -15.70 2.00 22.08
N ARG A 108 -15.98 0.81 21.52
CA ARG A 108 -14.95 -0.21 21.29
C ARG A 108 -13.94 0.22 20.23
N LEU A 109 -14.39 0.85 19.14
CA LEU A 109 -13.51 1.37 18.10
C LEU A 109 -12.76 2.61 18.59
N LEU A 110 -13.43 3.47 19.36
CA LEU A 110 -12.80 4.64 19.97
C LEU A 110 -11.61 4.22 20.83
N HIS A 111 -11.81 3.28 21.75
CA HIS A 111 -10.74 2.82 22.65
C HIS A 111 -9.66 1.99 21.99
N ARG A 112 -9.89 1.55 20.75
CA ARG A 112 -8.85 0.98 19.90
C ARG A 112 -7.88 2.05 19.40
N VAL A 113 -8.41 3.19 18.96
CA VAL A 113 -7.60 4.31 18.45
C VAL A 113 -7.03 5.16 19.59
N VAL A 114 -7.79 5.29 20.67
CA VAL A 114 -7.48 6.07 21.88
C VAL A 114 -7.39 5.11 23.08
N PRO A 115 -6.20 4.51 23.33
CA PRO A 115 -6.03 3.54 24.40
C PRO A 115 -6.40 4.09 25.78
N HIS A 116 -6.97 3.23 26.62
CA HIS A 116 -7.27 3.54 28.02
C HIS A 116 -6.00 3.83 28.85
N GLY A 117 -6.17 4.42 30.04
CA GLY A 117 -5.09 4.63 31.00
C GLY A 117 -4.28 5.92 30.79
N GLN A 118 -4.70 6.78 29.86
CA GLN A 118 -4.11 8.09 29.62
C GLN A 118 -4.84 9.16 30.45
N SER A 119 -4.09 9.94 31.24
CA SER A 119 -4.66 10.95 32.14
C SER A 119 -3.73 12.16 32.27
N PHE A 120 -4.33 13.33 32.53
CA PHE A 120 -3.61 14.55 32.89
C PHE A 120 -3.29 14.66 34.39
N THR A 121 -3.87 13.78 35.22
CA THR A 121 -3.69 13.81 36.69
C THR A 121 -2.81 12.67 37.18
N ASP A 122 -3.05 11.45 36.70
CA ASP A 122 -2.40 10.25 37.21
C ASP A 122 -1.19 9.88 36.36
N GLU A 123 -0.01 9.76 36.99
CA GLU A 123 1.26 9.47 36.31
C GLU A 123 1.54 10.35 35.08
N TYR A 124 1.14 11.61 35.15
CA TYR A 124 1.28 12.55 34.06
C TYR A 124 2.76 12.87 33.78
N ALA A 125 3.17 12.63 32.54
CA ALA A 125 4.52 12.94 32.03
C ALA A 125 4.49 13.77 30.73
N GLY A 126 3.33 14.36 30.37
CA GLY A 126 3.19 15.15 29.14
C GLY A 126 3.33 14.34 27.85
N ILE A 127 2.99 13.05 27.89
CA ILE A 127 3.13 12.04 26.83
C ILE A 127 1.82 11.27 26.66
N PHE A 128 1.43 11.03 25.42
CA PHE A 128 0.21 10.31 25.03
C PHE A 128 0.50 9.43 23.82
N HIS A 129 -0.35 8.45 23.54
CA HIS A 129 -0.24 7.60 22.36
C HIS A 129 -1.59 7.22 21.78
N PHE A 130 -1.58 6.95 20.47
CA PHE A 130 -2.76 6.64 19.67
C PHE A 130 -2.40 5.55 18.66
N GLN A 131 -3.38 4.73 18.29
CA GLN A 131 -3.18 3.66 17.32
C GLN A 131 -3.94 3.94 16.04
N PHE A 132 -3.24 3.89 14.91
CA PHE A 132 -3.83 4.07 13.59
C PHE A 132 -3.55 2.85 12.74
N TRP A 133 -4.56 2.42 12.00
CA TRP A 133 -4.37 1.50 10.91
C TRP A 133 -3.71 2.22 9.74
N GLN A 134 -2.64 1.66 9.22
CA GLN A 134 -1.88 2.20 8.09
C GLN A 134 -1.59 1.08 7.10
N PHE A 135 -2.29 1.11 5.96
CA PHE A 135 -2.02 0.22 4.82
C PHE A 135 -1.98 -1.27 5.21
N GLY A 136 -2.87 -1.66 6.12
CA GLY A 136 -3.06 -3.03 6.60
C GLY A 136 -2.19 -3.43 7.79
N GLU A 137 -1.64 -2.49 8.54
CA GLU A 137 -0.90 -2.71 9.79
C GLU A 137 -1.36 -1.67 10.82
N TRP A 138 -1.54 -2.06 12.07
CA TRP A 138 -1.72 -1.12 13.17
C TRP A 138 -0.38 -0.51 13.58
N VAL A 139 -0.39 0.79 13.82
CA VAL A 139 0.79 1.60 14.14
C VAL A 139 0.50 2.42 15.38
N ASP A 140 1.33 2.26 16.40
CA ASP A 140 1.28 3.03 17.65
C ASP A 140 2.11 4.31 17.52
N VAL A 141 1.48 5.45 17.74
CA VAL A 141 2.06 6.78 17.54
C VAL A 141 2.08 7.52 18.87
N VAL A 142 3.29 7.71 19.40
CA VAL A 142 3.54 8.48 20.62
C VAL A 142 3.67 9.96 20.30
N ILE A 143 3.12 10.85 21.12
CA ILE A 143 3.27 12.30 21.02
C ILE A 143 3.44 12.94 22.40
N ASP A 144 3.99 14.16 22.43
CA ASP A 144 3.79 15.05 23.58
C ASP A 144 2.46 15.83 23.47
N ASP A 145 2.03 16.49 24.54
CA ASP A 145 0.77 17.25 24.58
C ASP A 145 0.89 18.75 24.24
N ARG A 146 1.99 19.20 23.64
CA ARG A 146 2.12 20.60 23.19
C ARG A 146 1.22 20.82 21.97
N LEU A 147 0.23 21.71 22.05
CA LEU A 147 -0.70 22.00 20.96
C LEU A 147 -0.45 23.40 20.36
N PRO A 148 -0.64 23.60 19.04
CA PRO A 148 -0.55 24.90 18.40
C PRO A 148 -1.68 25.84 18.83
N VAL A 149 -1.31 26.99 19.40
CA VAL A 149 -2.21 28.03 19.89
C VAL A 149 -1.87 29.35 19.21
N LYS A 150 -2.88 30.06 18.74
CA LYS A 150 -2.76 31.43 18.20
C LYS A 150 -3.79 32.30 18.90
N GLU A 151 -3.37 33.48 19.37
CA GLU A 151 -4.29 34.42 20.05
C GLU A 151 -5.00 33.82 21.29
N LYS A 152 -4.37 32.83 21.95
CA LYS A 152 -4.92 32.04 23.08
C LYS A 152 -6.04 31.06 22.70
N GLU A 153 -6.20 30.76 21.42
CA GLU A 153 -7.15 29.78 20.91
C GLU A 153 -6.41 28.61 20.25
N LEU A 154 -6.93 27.39 20.43
CA LEU A 154 -6.43 26.23 19.70
C LEU A 154 -6.64 26.45 18.20
N MET A 155 -5.60 26.21 17.40
CA MET A 155 -5.68 26.47 15.96
C MET A 155 -6.47 25.41 15.18
N PHE A 156 -6.56 24.20 15.73
CA PHE A 156 -7.08 23.02 15.06
C PHE A 156 -8.22 22.38 15.89
N VAL A 157 -8.40 21.06 15.81
CA VAL A 157 -9.49 20.36 16.51
C VAL A 157 -9.43 20.61 18.01
N HIS A 158 -10.60 20.87 18.60
CA HIS A 158 -10.82 21.02 20.03
C HIS A 158 -12.26 20.60 20.36
N SER A 159 -12.50 20.25 21.62
CA SER A 159 -13.84 19.99 22.13
C SER A 159 -14.56 21.31 22.44
N ALA A 160 -15.89 21.30 22.36
CA ALA A 160 -16.72 22.36 22.92
C ALA A 160 -16.73 22.34 24.45
N GLU A 161 -16.27 21.24 25.05
CA GLU A 161 -15.94 21.17 26.46
C GLU A 161 -14.46 21.57 26.66
N GLY A 162 -14.20 22.77 27.19
CA GLY A 162 -12.84 23.30 27.38
C GLY A 162 -11.90 22.50 28.30
N ASN A 163 -12.33 21.36 28.85
CA ASN A 163 -11.53 20.44 29.66
C ASN A 163 -11.23 19.09 28.96
N GLU A 164 -11.61 18.91 27.69
CA GLU A 164 -11.40 17.68 26.94
C GLU A 164 -10.42 17.88 25.76
N PHE A 165 -9.31 17.13 25.75
CA PHE A 165 -8.20 17.35 24.80
C PHE A 165 -7.83 16.13 23.94
N TRP A 166 -8.49 14.97 24.11
CA TRP A 166 -8.08 13.76 23.39
C TRP A 166 -8.24 13.90 21.87
N SER A 167 -9.25 14.63 21.39
CA SER A 167 -9.48 14.86 19.96
C SER A 167 -8.39 15.72 19.33
N ALA A 168 -7.95 16.77 20.05
CA ALA A 168 -6.83 17.63 19.65
C ALA A 168 -5.50 16.86 19.60
N LEU A 169 -5.27 16.00 20.58
CA LEU A 169 -4.09 15.13 20.65
C LEU A 169 -4.11 14.03 19.58
N LEU A 170 -5.28 13.46 19.30
CA LEU A 170 -5.48 12.48 18.25
C LEU A 170 -5.13 13.08 16.87
N GLU A 171 -5.63 14.28 16.58
CA GLU A 171 -5.28 15.01 15.36
C GLU A 171 -3.77 15.27 15.29
N LYS A 172 -3.13 15.68 16.38
CA LYS A 172 -1.68 15.87 16.43
C LYS A 172 -0.92 14.59 16.09
N ALA A 173 -1.32 13.45 16.65
CA ALA A 173 -0.71 12.16 16.37
C ALA A 173 -0.90 11.77 14.89
N TYR A 174 -2.07 12.06 14.32
CA TYR A 174 -2.35 11.85 12.91
C TYR A 174 -1.55 12.81 11.98
N ALA A 175 -1.36 14.05 12.39
CA ALA A 175 -0.49 15.03 11.73
C ALA A 175 0.97 14.56 11.73
N LYS A 176 1.47 14.07 12.88
CA LYS A 176 2.80 13.46 13.01
C LYS A 176 2.97 12.27 12.07
N LEU A 177 1.98 11.38 12.02
CA LEU A 177 2.00 10.21 11.14
C LEU A 177 2.10 10.61 9.66
N ASN A 178 1.45 11.71 9.26
CA ASN A 178 1.47 12.23 7.89
C ASN A 178 2.60 13.24 7.60
N GLY A 179 3.31 13.69 8.64
CA GLY A 179 4.53 14.50 8.58
C GLY A 179 4.37 15.97 9.00
N SER A 180 3.16 16.54 8.94
CA SER A 180 2.83 17.90 9.41
C SER A 180 1.32 18.11 9.43
N TYR A 181 0.81 19.11 10.15
CA TYR A 181 -0.62 19.47 10.12
C TYR A 181 -1.11 19.79 8.69
N GLU A 182 -0.35 20.55 7.91
CA GLU A 182 -0.70 20.88 6.51
C GLU A 182 -0.77 19.65 5.58
N ALA A 183 -0.21 18.51 5.98
CA ALA A 183 -0.32 17.27 5.19
C ALA A 183 -1.73 16.66 5.28
N LEU A 184 -2.52 17.06 6.30
CA LEU A 184 -3.90 16.61 6.51
C LEU A 184 -4.89 17.33 5.59
N SER A 185 -4.63 18.59 5.25
CA SER A 185 -5.52 19.41 4.43
C SER A 185 -5.96 18.73 3.13
N GLY A 186 -7.26 18.70 2.84
CA GLY A 186 -7.81 18.08 1.63
C GLY A 186 -7.76 16.55 1.68
N GLY A 187 -8.55 15.96 2.58
CA GLY A 187 -8.82 14.52 2.64
C GLY A 187 -10.30 14.17 2.56
N SER A 188 -10.55 12.86 2.52
CA SER A 188 -11.88 12.28 2.51
C SER A 188 -12.19 11.61 3.84
N THR A 189 -13.44 11.65 4.30
CA THR A 189 -13.87 11.02 5.56
C THR A 189 -13.55 9.52 5.57
N THR A 190 -13.66 8.87 4.42
CA THR A 190 -13.22 7.47 4.22
C THR A 190 -11.78 7.22 4.62
N GLU A 191 -10.85 8.15 4.38
CA GLU A 191 -9.45 7.98 4.78
C GLU A 191 -9.33 7.86 6.30
N GLY A 192 -10.07 8.69 7.03
CA GLY A 192 -10.12 8.68 8.48
C GLY A 192 -10.79 7.41 9.00
N PHE A 193 -11.92 7.02 8.43
CA PHE A 193 -12.60 5.78 8.83
C PHE A 193 -11.72 4.55 8.68
N GLU A 194 -11.02 4.41 7.54
CA GLU A 194 -10.10 3.30 7.32
C GLU A 194 -8.93 3.32 8.30
N ASP A 195 -8.36 4.49 8.58
CA ASP A 195 -7.23 4.61 9.49
C ASP A 195 -7.62 4.42 10.96
N PHE A 196 -8.90 4.62 11.31
CA PHE A 196 -9.43 4.39 12.65
C PHE A 196 -9.96 2.97 12.86
N THR A 197 -10.23 2.22 11.79
CA THR A 197 -10.91 0.91 11.92
C THR A 197 -10.18 -0.25 11.27
N GLY A 198 -9.33 0.01 10.27
CA GLY A 198 -8.84 -1.02 9.36
C GLY A 198 -9.92 -1.61 8.45
N GLY A 199 -11.09 -0.97 8.43
CA GLY A 199 -12.24 -1.33 7.61
C GLY A 199 -12.02 -1.06 6.12
N VAL A 200 -13.08 -1.30 5.35
CA VAL A 200 -13.12 -1.03 3.92
C VAL A 200 -14.21 -0.03 3.59
N ALA A 201 -13.86 1.01 2.86
CA ALA A 201 -14.80 2.03 2.45
C ALA A 201 -15.51 1.65 1.16
N GLU A 202 -16.82 1.90 1.11
CA GLU A 202 -17.66 1.88 -0.08
C GLU A 202 -18.27 3.27 -0.26
N MET A 203 -18.45 3.66 -1.52
CA MET A 203 -18.93 4.99 -1.87
C MET A 203 -20.14 4.88 -2.80
N TYR A 204 -21.19 5.64 -2.51
CA TYR A 204 -22.41 5.70 -3.28
C TYR A 204 -22.69 7.13 -3.75
N GLU A 205 -22.86 7.32 -5.05
CA GLU A 205 -23.41 8.55 -5.60
C GLU A 205 -24.93 8.60 -5.37
N LEU A 206 -25.41 9.54 -4.56
CA LEU A 206 -26.80 9.58 -4.11
C LEU A 206 -27.81 9.83 -5.25
N ARG A 207 -27.37 10.49 -6.32
CA ARG A 207 -28.16 10.70 -7.54
C ARG A 207 -28.42 9.41 -8.33
N GLN A 208 -27.48 8.46 -8.26
CA GLN A 208 -27.54 7.18 -8.96
C GLN A 208 -27.71 6.01 -7.97
N ALA A 209 -28.06 6.32 -6.72
CA ALA A 209 -28.09 5.34 -5.64
C ALA A 209 -29.13 4.22 -5.90
N PRO A 210 -28.80 2.99 -5.48
CA PRO A 210 -29.69 1.85 -5.62
C PRO A 210 -30.99 2.07 -4.84
N LYS A 211 -32.07 1.42 -5.28
CA LYS A 211 -33.42 1.60 -4.70
C LYS A 211 -33.48 1.18 -3.22
N ASP A 212 -32.68 0.19 -2.86
CA ASP A 212 -32.57 -0.39 -1.53
C ASP A 212 -31.47 0.25 -0.67
N LEU A 213 -30.93 1.42 -1.05
CA LEU A 213 -29.89 2.13 -0.27
C LEU A 213 -30.23 2.30 1.22
N HIS A 214 -31.49 2.57 1.55
CA HIS A 214 -31.96 2.68 2.93
C HIS A 214 -31.76 1.38 3.73
N ARG A 215 -31.93 0.20 3.10
CA ARG A 215 -31.67 -1.11 3.72
C ARG A 215 -30.16 -1.32 3.92
N ILE A 216 -29.34 -0.86 2.97
CA ILE A 216 -27.87 -0.90 3.08
C ILE A 216 -27.41 -0.05 4.28
N ILE A 217 -27.92 1.19 4.40
CA ILE A 217 -27.60 2.09 5.52
C ILE A 217 -28.05 1.49 6.85
N ALA A 218 -29.28 0.98 6.95
CA ALA A 218 -29.79 0.34 8.17
C ALA A 218 -28.88 -0.79 8.63
N LYS A 219 -28.57 -1.72 7.73
CA LYS A 219 -27.67 -2.85 8.02
C LYS A 219 -26.26 -2.38 8.41
N ALA A 220 -25.74 -1.33 7.78
CA ALA A 220 -24.43 -0.78 8.09
C ALA A 220 -24.40 -0.19 9.52
N LEU A 221 -25.41 0.61 9.88
CA LEU A 221 -25.54 1.18 11.23
C LEU A 221 -25.71 0.08 12.30
N GLU A 222 -26.55 -0.93 12.05
CA GLU A 222 -26.73 -2.08 12.95
C GLU A 222 -25.44 -2.87 13.18
N ARG A 223 -24.56 -2.93 12.16
CA ARG A 223 -23.25 -3.61 12.24
C ARG A 223 -22.14 -2.72 12.84
N GLY A 224 -22.47 -1.47 13.21
CA GLY A 224 -21.51 -0.51 13.74
C GLY A 224 -20.54 0.06 12.69
N SER A 225 -20.84 -0.09 11.39
CA SER A 225 -20.09 0.58 10.32
C SER A 225 -20.09 2.09 10.52
N LEU A 226 -19.02 2.76 10.10
CA LEU A 226 -18.94 4.22 10.15
C LEU A 226 -19.48 4.79 8.85
N LEU A 227 -20.42 5.73 8.94
CA LEU A 227 -21.05 6.34 7.77
C LEU A 227 -20.77 7.84 7.72
N GLY A 228 -20.42 8.33 6.54
CA GLY A 228 -20.21 9.73 6.24
C GLY A 228 -20.98 10.15 4.99
N CYS A 229 -21.27 11.44 4.86
CA CYS A 229 -21.88 12.00 3.66
C CYS A 229 -21.36 13.40 3.38
N SER A 230 -21.46 13.82 2.13
CA SER A 230 -20.95 15.13 1.70
C SER A 230 -21.76 15.72 0.55
N ILE A 231 -21.63 17.03 0.39
CA ILE A 231 -22.25 17.81 -0.68
C ILE A 231 -21.14 18.31 -1.60
N ASP A 232 -21.19 17.94 -2.88
CA ASP A 232 -20.18 18.33 -3.87
C ASP A 232 -20.22 19.85 -4.12
N ILE A 233 -19.04 20.43 -4.32
CA ILE A 233 -18.87 21.83 -4.72
C ILE A 233 -18.82 21.95 -6.24
N THR A 234 -19.44 23.00 -6.76
CA THR A 234 -19.40 23.33 -8.20
C THR A 234 -18.19 24.18 -8.58
N SER A 235 -17.62 24.91 -7.61
CA SER A 235 -16.43 25.72 -7.77
C SER A 235 -15.65 25.80 -6.45
N ALA A 236 -14.36 26.15 -6.50
CA ALA A 236 -13.55 26.34 -5.30
C ALA A 236 -14.08 27.45 -4.38
N PHE A 237 -14.87 28.39 -4.90
CA PHE A 237 -15.54 29.44 -4.11
C PHE A 237 -16.73 28.92 -3.30
N ASP A 238 -17.26 27.74 -3.64
CA ASP A 238 -18.36 27.09 -2.91
C ASP A 238 -17.85 26.24 -1.74
N MET A 239 -16.54 26.16 -1.50
CA MET A 239 -15.96 25.42 -0.38
C MET A 239 -16.42 26.04 0.94
N GLU A 240 -17.01 25.21 1.80
CA GLU A 240 -17.62 25.61 3.08
C GLU A 240 -18.77 26.62 2.94
N ALA A 241 -19.34 26.77 1.74
CA ALA A 241 -20.47 27.66 1.53
C ALA A 241 -21.75 27.10 2.18
N VAL A 242 -22.38 27.90 3.02
CA VAL A 242 -23.64 27.57 3.69
C VAL A 242 -24.81 27.82 2.73
N THR A 243 -25.62 26.79 2.50
CA THR A 243 -26.84 26.86 1.69
C THR A 243 -27.97 27.58 2.42
N PHE A 244 -29.04 27.92 1.70
CA PHE A 244 -30.23 28.55 2.30
C PHE A 244 -30.92 27.68 3.37
N LYS A 245 -30.74 26.35 3.35
CA LYS A 245 -31.23 25.43 4.38
C LYS A 245 -30.17 25.10 5.45
N LYS A 246 -29.12 25.93 5.55
CA LYS A 246 -27.99 25.81 6.47
C LYS A 246 -27.14 24.53 6.35
N LEU A 247 -27.20 23.82 5.23
CA LEU A 247 -26.22 22.77 4.91
C LEU A 247 -24.95 23.37 4.32
N VAL A 248 -23.79 22.85 4.66
CA VAL A 248 -22.46 23.32 4.24
C VAL A 248 -21.96 22.48 3.07
N LYS A 249 -21.53 23.14 1.98
CA LYS A 249 -20.98 22.46 0.81
C LYS A 249 -19.48 22.17 0.97
N GLY A 250 -18.99 21.10 0.35
CA GLY A 250 -17.57 20.71 0.43
C GLY A 250 -17.14 20.31 1.84
N HIS A 251 -18.11 19.93 2.67
CA HIS A 251 -17.96 19.60 4.08
C HIS A 251 -18.40 18.16 4.33
N ALA A 252 -17.73 17.50 5.27
CA ALA A 252 -18.05 16.14 5.68
C ALA A 252 -19.04 16.14 6.83
N TYR A 253 -20.06 15.30 6.73
CA TYR A 253 -21.05 15.04 7.76
C TYR A 253 -21.03 13.55 8.13
N SER A 254 -21.47 13.23 9.34
CA SER A 254 -21.64 11.85 9.79
C SER A 254 -23.10 11.43 9.68
N VAL A 255 -23.37 10.20 9.23
CA VAL A 255 -24.72 9.61 9.32
C VAL A 255 -24.78 8.80 10.60
N THR A 256 -25.63 9.21 11.54
CA THR A 256 -25.66 8.68 12.91
C THR A 256 -26.92 7.89 13.23
N GLY A 257 -27.87 7.81 12.29
CA GLY A 257 -29.13 7.10 12.51
C GLY A 257 -30.02 7.01 11.29
N LEU A 258 -30.88 5.99 11.26
CA LEU A 258 -31.94 5.82 10.29
C LEU A 258 -33.17 5.23 11.00
N ARG A 259 -34.33 5.89 10.87
CA ARG A 259 -35.59 5.47 11.51
C ARG A 259 -36.76 5.62 10.56
N GLU A 260 -37.76 4.77 10.71
CA GLU A 260 -39.06 4.91 10.04
C GLU A 260 -40.10 5.26 11.09
N VAL A 261 -40.79 6.40 10.93
CA VAL A 261 -41.80 6.91 11.86
C VAL A 261 -43.16 6.91 11.20
N ASN A 262 -44.22 6.79 12.00
CA ASN A 262 -45.59 6.94 11.52
C ASN A 262 -46.03 8.40 11.66
N PHE A 263 -45.86 9.18 10.59
CA PHE A 263 -46.31 10.56 10.53
C PHE A 263 -47.71 10.62 9.91
N ARG A 264 -48.71 10.99 10.73
CA ARG A 264 -50.12 11.17 10.30
C ARG A 264 -50.71 10.01 9.48
N GLY A 265 -50.35 8.77 9.80
CA GLY A 265 -50.85 7.55 9.14
C GLY A 265 -50.05 7.11 7.92
N SER A 266 -49.01 7.85 7.55
CA SER A 266 -48.02 7.47 6.54
C SER A 266 -46.68 7.12 7.19
N ARG A 267 -46.03 6.06 6.71
CA ARG A 267 -44.65 5.73 7.07
C ARG A 267 -43.69 6.68 6.37
N GLU A 268 -42.91 7.42 7.16
CA GLU A 268 -41.89 8.34 6.67
C GLU A 268 -40.51 7.91 7.19
N ARG A 269 -39.52 7.91 6.30
CA ARG A 269 -38.15 7.52 6.66
C ARG A 269 -37.29 8.74 6.90
N LEU A 270 -36.70 8.79 8.08
CA LEU A 270 -35.84 9.86 8.54
C LEU A 270 -34.41 9.35 8.67
N ILE A 271 -33.46 10.19 8.29
CA ILE A 271 -32.03 9.96 8.47
C ILE A 271 -31.49 11.04 9.39
N ARG A 272 -30.63 10.63 10.34
CA ARG A 272 -29.98 11.52 11.28
C ARG A 272 -28.56 11.81 10.82
N ILE A 273 -28.23 13.09 10.74
CA ILE A 273 -26.97 13.59 10.23
C ILE A 273 -26.34 14.48 11.30
N ARG A 274 -25.03 14.40 11.47
CA ARG A 274 -24.27 15.24 12.41
C ARG A 274 -23.26 16.09 11.67
N ASN A 275 -23.30 17.40 11.92
CA ASN A 275 -22.28 18.35 11.53
C ASN A 275 -21.11 18.27 12.55
N PRO A 276 -19.88 17.95 12.12
CA PRO A 276 -18.74 17.87 13.03
C PRO A 276 -18.37 19.19 13.72
N TRP A 277 -18.87 20.34 13.24
CA TRP A 277 -18.65 21.62 13.92
C TRP A 277 -19.43 21.76 15.23
N GLY A 278 -20.38 20.86 15.51
CA GLY A 278 -21.23 20.97 16.70
C GLY A 278 -22.23 22.12 16.63
N GLN A 279 -22.44 22.70 15.45
CA GLN A 279 -23.31 23.85 15.21
C GLN A 279 -23.69 23.91 13.72
N VAL A 280 -24.62 24.79 13.37
CA VAL A 280 -25.14 25.02 12.01
C VAL A 280 -25.90 23.79 11.50
N GLU A 281 -27.18 23.77 11.85
CA GLU A 281 -28.09 22.66 11.57
C GLU A 281 -29.12 22.94 10.47
N TRP A 282 -29.65 21.86 9.90
CA TRP A 282 -30.73 21.86 8.92
C TRP A 282 -31.96 22.63 9.40
N THR A 283 -32.52 23.50 8.56
CA THR A 283 -33.71 24.30 8.89
C THR A 283 -34.98 23.87 8.14
N GLY A 284 -34.98 22.69 7.53
CA GLY A 284 -36.15 22.16 6.82
C GLY A 284 -37.06 21.31 7.71
N ALA A 285 -37.90 20.50 7.07
CA ALA A 285 -38.75 19.54 7.76
C ALA A 285 -37.92 18.59 8.63
N TRP A 286 -38.41 18.30 9.84
CA TRP A 286 -37.76 17.48 10.87
C TRP A 286 -36.50 18.06 11.50
N SER A 287 -36.21 19.34 11.26
CA SER A 287 -35.29 20.09 12.13
C SER A 287 -35.78 20.11 13.57
N ASP A 288 -34.90 20.42 14.52
CA ASP A 288 -35.19 20.38 15.96
C ASP A 288 -36.42 21.20 16.35
N ASN A 289 -36.64 22.33 15.66
CA ASN A 289 -37.76 23.25 15.89
C ASN A 289 -38.96 23.01 14.94
N SER A 290 -38.95 21.92 14.17
CA SER A 290 -39.95 21.64 13.14
C SER A 290 -41.30 21.25 13.75
N SER A 291 -42.39 21.73 13.15
CA SER A 291 -43.76 21.42 13.60
C SER A 291 -44.18 19.96 13.39
N GLU A 292 -43.47 19.27 12.50
CA GLU A 292 -43.66 17.90 12.05
C GLU A 292 -43.53 16.90 13.21
N TRP A 293 -42.67 17.20 14.19
CA TRP A 293 -42.54 16.42 15.42
C TRP A 293 -43.84 16.31 16.23
N ASN A 294 -44.79 17.26 16.07
CA ASN A 294 -46.10 17.18 16.73
C ASN A 294 -47.05 16.15 16.08
N GLY A 295 -46.67 15.57 14.93
CA GLY A 295 -47.48 14.62 14.18
C GLY A 295 -47.09 13.15 14.34
N ILE A 296 -46.14 12.85 15.24
CA ILE A 296 -45.73 11.48 15.61
C ILE A 296 -46.10 11.18 17.06
N ASP A 297 -45.87 9.94 17.49
CA ASP A 297 -46.10 9.55 18.88
C ASP A 297 -45.19 10.36 19.84
N PRO A 298 -45.72 10.86 20.97
CA PRO A 298 -44.93 11.63 21.92
C PRO A 298 -43.70 10.90 22.48
N ALA A 299 -43.76 9.58 22.65
CA ALA A 299 -42.62 8.81 23.15
C ALA A 299 -41.53 8.68 22.08
N GLU A 300 -41.90 8.44 20.82
CA GLU A 300 -40.95 8.45 19.69
C GLU A 300 -40.31 9.83 19.53
N ARG A 301 -41.09 10.90 19.72
CA ARG A 301 -40.58 12.28 19.68
C ARG A 301 -39.55 12.53 20.78
N GLU A 302 -39.83 12.13 22.02
CA GLU A 302 -38.92 12.36 23.15
C GLU A 302 -37.61 11.56 22.99
N GLU A 303 -37.66 10.39 22.37
CA GLU A 303 -36.45 9.61 22.03
C GLU A 303 -35.64 10.23 20.88
N MET A 304 -36.31 10.73 19.84
CA MET A 304 -35.64 11.14 18.60
C MET A 304 -35.25 12.62 18.54
N ASN A 305 -36.07 13.51 19.12
CA ASN A 305 -35.90 14.95 18.95
C ASN A 305 -35.13 15.55 20.12
N ASN A 306 -33.82 15.76 19.92
CA ASN A 306 -33.04 16.61 20.80
C ASN A 306 -33.30 18.08 20.43
N HIS A 307 -33.39 18.97 21.41
CA HIS A 307 -33.57 20.42 21.18
C HIS A 307 -32.29 21.14 21.57
N MET A 308 -31.17 20.77 20.96
CA MET A 308 -29.84 21.29 21.28
C MET A 308 -29.12 21.65 20.00
N GLU A 309 -28.49 22.83 19.94
CA GLU A 309 -27.58 23.15 18.84
C GLU A 309 -26.26 22.39 19.07
N ASP A 310 -26.24 21.13 18.68
CA ASP A 310 -25.11 20.20 18.81
C ASP A 310 -24.61 19.70 17.43
N GLY A 311 -25.17 20.25 16.36
CA GLY A 311 -24.88 19.93 14.97
C GLY A 311 -25.62 18.68 14.47
N GLU A 312 -26.34 17.93 15.31
CA GLU A 312 -27.10 16.74 14.94
C GLU A 312 -28.55 17.09 14.60
N PHE A 313 -29.06 16.57 13.48
CA PHE A 313 -30.43 16.84 13.04
C PHE A 313 -31.03 15.68 12.27
N TRP A 314 -32.36 15.59 12.27
CA TRP A 314 -33.10 14.67 11.41
C TRP A 314 -33.57 15.35 10.13
N MET A 315 -33.65 14.57 9.04
CA MET A 315 -34.25 15.02 7.79
C MET A 315 -34.93 13.88 7.03
N PRO A 316 -35.89 14.15 6.13
CA PRO A 316 -36.47 13.13 5.27
C PRO A 316 -35.42 12.46 4.39
N PHE A 317 -35.45 11.14 4.28
CA PHE A 317 -34.51 10.37 3.46
C PHE A 317 -34.51 10.79 1.97
N GLN A 318 -35.67 11.22 1.45
CA GLN A 318 -35.77 11.73 0.08
C GLN A 318 -35.11 13.10 -0.09
N GLU A 319 -35.18 13.96 0.93
CA GLU A 319 -34.44 15.23 0.90
C GLU A 319 -32.94 14.98 1.05
N PHE A 320 -32.53 14.01 1.88
CA PHE A 320 -31.12 13.60 1.95
C PHE A 320 -30.55 13.25 0.56
N LYS A 321 -31.23 12.37 -0.20
CA LYS A 321 -30.81 12.02 -1.57
C LYS A 321 -30.76 13.21 -2.55
N ARG A 322 -31.52 14.27 -2.30
CA ARG A 322 -31.58 15.47 -3.15
C ARG A 322 -30.52 16.50 -2.79
N GLN A 323 -30.28 16.70 -1.49
CA GLN A 323 -29.36 17.71 -0.98
C GLN A 323 -27.91 17.22 -0.97
N PHE A 324 -27.69 15.96 -0.58
CA PHE A 324 -26.36 15.37 -0.52
C PHE A 324 -25.98 14.73 -1.85
N SER A 325 -24.67 14.68 -2.10
CA SER A 325 -24.11 14.16 -3.35
C SER A 325 -23.57 12.74 -3.18
N ARG A 326 -22.90 12.48 -2.06
CA ARG A 326 -22.15 11.24 -1.81
C ARG A 326 -22.46 10.69 -0.42
N LEU A 327 -22.50 9.37 -0.33
CA LEU A 327 -22.53 8.60 0.92
C LEU A 327 -21.32 7.67 0.94
N GLU A 328 -20.63 7.64 2.06
CA GLU A 328 -19.43 6.85 2.32
C GLU A 328 -19.74 5.90 3.48
N ILE A 329 -19.49 4.60 3.30
CA ILE A 329 -19.72 3.58 4.33
C ILE A 329 -18.41 2.82 4.54
N CYS A 330 -17.85 2.89 5.75
CA CYS A 330 -16.71 2.07 6.14
C CYS A 330 -17.20 0.83 6.89
N ASN A 331 -17.16 -0.31 6.20
CA ASN A 331 -17.53 -1.59 6.76
C ASN A 331 -16.36 -2.16 7.57
N LEU A 332 -16.67 -2.62 8.78
CA LEU A 332 -15.70 -3.18 9.70
C LEU A 332 -15.27 -4.58 9.24
N THR A 333 -13.97 -4.84 9.36
CA THR A 333 -13.38 -6.16 9.14
C THR A 333 -13.46 -6.98 10.43
N PRO A 334 -13.24 -8.31 10.39
CA PRO A 334 -13.23 -9.15 11.58
C PRO A 334 -12.22 -8.67 12.63
N ASP A 335 -11.11 -8.08 12.16
CA ASP A 335 -10.08 -7.48 13.02
C ASP A 335 -10.60 -6.31 13.86
N ALA A 336 -11.77 -5.72 13.52
CA ALA A 336 -12.36 -4.57 14.18
C ALA A 336 -13.53 -4.88 15.13
N LEU A 337 -14.05 -6.10 15.12
CA LEU A 337 -15.15 -6.52 15.99
C LEU A 337 -14.76 -7.80 16.73
N SER A 338 -14.76 -7.76 18.06
CA SER A 338 -14.55 -8.93 18.92
C SER A 338 -15.71 -9.94 18.74
N GLU A 339 -15.43 -11.01 17.99
CA GLU A 339 -16.03 -12.37 17.92
C GLU A 339 -17.55 -12.63 17.78
N ASP A 340 -18.49 -11.69 17.95
CA ASP A 340 -19.92 -12.07 18.12
C ASP A 340 -20.90 -11.77 16.95
N SER A 341 -20.47 -11.49 15.72
CA SER A 341 -21.40 -11.27 14.59
C SER A 341 -21.19 -12.24 13.42
N LEU A 342 -22.22 -13.05 13.13
CA LEU A 342 -22.23 -14.17 12.16
C LEU A 342 -21.99 -13.83 10.67
N ASN A 343 -21.64 -12.59 10.28
CA ASN A 343 -21.50 -12.17 8.87
C ASN A 343 -20.21 -11.37 8.64
N PHE A 344 -19.07 -12.05 8.74
CA PHE A 344 -17.75 -11.44 8.58
C PHE A 344 -17.27 -11.47 7.13
N TRP A 345 -16.80 -10.32 6.62
CA TRP A 345 -16.06 -10.25 5.37
C TRP A 345 -14.72 -10.98 5.51
N ASN A 346 -14.49 -12.03 4.71
CA ASN A 346 -13.16 -12.63 4.63
C ASN A 346 -12.23 -11.71 3.83
N THR A 347 -11.04 -11.43 4.34
CA THR A 347 -10.12 -10.42 3.76
C THR A 347 -8.84 -11.08 3.27
N ILE A 348 -8.50 -10.82 2.01
CA ILE A 348 -7.21 -11.18 1.42
C ILE A 348 -6.45 -9.90 1.10
N LYS A 349 -5.22 -9.78 1.60
CA LYS A 349 -4.36 -8.60 1.44
C LYS A 349 -3.14 -8.94 0.58
N PHE A 350 -2.87 -8.11 -0.42
CA PHE A 350 -1.64 -8.15 -1.22
C PHE A 350 -0.91 -6.82 -1.15
N ASN A 351 0.40 -6.86 -0.89
CA ASN A 351 1.27 -5.69 -1.02
C ASN A 351 1.89 -5.67 -2.42
N GLY A 352 1.94 -4.50 -3.05
CA GLY A 352 2.53 -4.32 -4.36
C GLY A 352 3.23 -2.98 -4.53
N THR A 353 3.97 -2.86 -5.62
CA THR A 353 4.70 -1.63 -5.99
C THR A 353 4.67 -1.44 -7.50
N TRP A 354 4.39 -0.22 -7.94
CA TRP A 354 4.68 0.25 -9.29
C TRP A 354 6.05 0.94 -9.28
N ARG A 355 7.00 0.40 -10.06
CA ARG A 355 8.32 1.00 -10.29
C ARG A 355 8.48 1.36 -11.75
N ARG A 356 9.04 2.53 -12.02
CA ARG A 356 9.35 2.99 -13.37
C ARG A 356 10.30 1.99 -14.03
N GLY A 357 10.05 1.70 -15.30
CA GLY A 357 10.81 0.70 -16.03
C GLY A 357 10.71 -0.70 -15.40
N SER A 358 9.62 -1.11 -14.76
CA SER A 358 9.49 -2.52 -14.36
C SER A 358 8.04 -2.93 -14.23
N THR A 359 7.35 -2.33 -13.26
CA THR A 359 5.98 -2.71 -12.91
C THR A 359 4.99 -1.56 -13.06
N ALA A 360 5.43 -0.34 -13.36
CA ALA A 360 4.56 0.82 -13.61
C ALA A 360 4.03 0.83 -15.06
N GLY A 361 3.12 -0.09 -15.38
CA GLY A 361 2.64 -0.34 -16.74
C GLY A 361 1.57 0.62 -17.25
N GLY A 362 0.95 1.41 -16.38
CA GLY A 362 -0.22 2.23 -16.72
C GLY A 362 -1.47 1.38 -16.96
N CYS A 363 -2.60 2.02 -17.28
CA CYS A 363 -3.88 1.33 -17.46
C CYS A 363 -4.00 0.65 -18.84
N ARG A 364 -5.15 0.00 -19.11
CA ARG A 364 -5.40 -0.78 -20.34
C ARG A 364 -5.26 0.02 -21.64
N ASN A 365 -5.35 1.36 -21.57
CA ASN A 365 -5.09 2.28 -22.69
C ASN A 365 -3.63 2.23 -23.18
N ASN A 366 -2.72 1.65 -22.39
CA ASN A 366 -1.30 1.49 -22.70
C ASN A 366 -0.97 0.00 -22.94
N PRO A 367 -1.44 -0.63 -24.03
CA PRO A 367 -1.34 -2.08 -24.22
C PRO A 367 0.10 -2.61 -24.29
N ASN A 368 1.06 -1.77 -24.64
CA ASN A 368 2.48 -2.14 -24.71
C ASN A 368 3.07 -2.44 -23.33
N THR A 369 2.55 -1.78 -22.29
CA THR A 369 3.11 -1.82 -20.93
C THR A 369 2.11 -2.35 -19.90
N PHE A 370 0.79 -2.32 -20.13
CA PHE A 370 -0.23 -2.74 -19.17
C PHE A 370 0.02 -4.13 -18.55
N TRP A 371 0.47 -5.08 -19.36
CA TRP A 371 0.69 -6.46 -18.93
C TRP A 371 1.80 -6.62 -17.88
N ILE A 372 2.70 -5.64 -17.73
CA ILE A 372 3.83 -5.72 -16.79
C ILE A 372 3.42 -5.38 -15.36
N ASN A 373 2.26 -4.74 -15.17
CA ASN A 373 1.73 -4.42 -13.85
C ASN A 373 1.65 -5.69 -13.00
N PRO A 374 1.72 -5.58 -11.66
CA PRO A 374 1.47 -6.73 -10.80
C PRO A 374 0.11 -7.37 -11.12
N GLN A 375 0.03 -8.69 -11.09
CA GLN A 375 -1.18 -9.45 -11.42
C GLN A 375 -1.48 -10.38 -10.24
N TYR A 376 -2.72 -10.36 -9.76
CA TYR A 376 -3.13 -11.12 -8.58
C TYR A 376 -4.29 -12.04 -8.96
N LYS A 377 -4.09 -13.35 -8.78
CA LYS A 377 -5.13 -14.33 -9.03
C LYS A 377 -6.04 -14.43 -7.81
N ILE A 378 -7.35 -14.38 -8.03
CA ILE A 378 -8.37 -14.64 -7.03
C ILE A 378 -9.25 -15.80 -7.52
N THR A 379 -9.76 -16.58 -6.58
CA THR A 379 -10.64 -17.72 -6.86
C THR A 379 -11.93 -17.53 -6.09
N LEU A 380 -13.05 -17.50 -6.79
CA LEU A 380 -14.40 -17.42 -6.23
C LEU A 380 -14.98 -18.84 -6.28
N LEU A 381 -15.37 -19.38 -5.13
CA LEU A 381 -15.72 -20.80 -4.96
C LEU A 381 -17.21 -21.02 -4.70
N GLU A 382 -17.83 -20.19 -3.86
CA GLU A 382 -19.19 -20.39 -3.36
C GLU A 382 -20.07 -19.19 -3.72
N GLU A 383 -21.28 -19.49 -4.19
CA GLU A 383 -22.35 -18.54 -4.48
C GLU A 383 -22.91 -17.94 -3.18
N ASP A 384 -23.45 -16.73 -3.27
CA ASP A 384 -24.07 -16.06 -2.11
C ASP A 384 -25.36 -16.79 -1.66
N ASP A 385 -25.63 -16.85 -0.34
CA ASP A 385 -26.88 -17.42 0.20
C ASP A 385 -28.00 -16.35 0.21
N ASP A 386 -28.31 -15.73 -0.93
CA ASP A 386 -29.45 -14.82 -1.04
C ASP A 386 -30.64 -15.52 -1.73
N PRO A 387 -31.68 -15.95 -0.98
CA PRO A 387 -32.85 -16.60 -1.56
C PRO A 387 -33.73 -15.68 -2.40
N GLU A 388 -33.45 -14.37 -2.45
CA GLU A 388 -34.13 -13.39 -3.32
C GLU A 388 -33.33 -13.05 -4.60
N ASP A 389 -32.10 -13.58 -4.78
CA ASP A 389 -31.27 -13.33 -5.96
C ASP A 389 -31.32 -14.53 -6.93
N ASP A 390 -31.89 -14.35 -8.12
CA ASP A 390 -31.98 -15.39 -9.16
C ASP A 390 -30.63 -15.61 -9.90
N GLU A 391 -29.60 -14.80 -9.60
CA GLU A 391 -28.27 -14.87 -10.22
C GLU A 391 -27.27 -15.71 -9.40
N VAL A 392 -26.71 -16.73 -10.06
CA VAL A 392 -25.61 -17.58 -9.56
C VAL A 392 -24.31 -16.77 -9.55
N ALA A 393 -24.10 -15.97 -8.51
CA ALA A 393 -22.95 -15.07 -8.40
C ALA A 393 -22.32 -15.09 -7.00
N CYS A 394 -21.03 -14.74 -6.97
CA CYS A 394 -20.27 -14.48 -5.75
C CYS A 394 -20.12 -12.96 -5.57
N SER A 395 -20.55 -12.42 -4.43
CA SER A 395 -20.35 -11.02 -4.07
C SER A 395 -19.01 -10.82 -3.38
N PHE A 396 -18.24 -9.87 -3.89
CA PHE A 396 -16.96 -9.50 -3.32
C PHE A 396 -16.64 -8.02 -3.56
N LEU A 397 -15.74 -7.47 -2.75
CA LEU A 397 -15.29 -6.09 -2.83
C LEU A 397 -13.79 -6.07 -3.09
N VAL A 398 -13.37 -5.35 -4.12
CA VAL A 398 -11.95 -5.13 -4.42
C VAL A 398 -11.60 -3.70 -4.07
N ALA A 399 -10.54 -3.52 -3.30
CA ALA A 399 -10.10 -2.24 -2.75
C ALA A 399 -8.60 -2.05 -3.01
N LEU A 400 -8.24 -1.01 -3.78
CA LEU A 400 -6.86 -0.69 -4.15
C LEU A 400 -6.44 0.63 -3.51
N MET A 401 -5.50 0.58 -2.58
CA MET A 401 -5.00 1.74 -1.82
C MET A 401 -3.55 2.06 -2.15
N GLN A 402 -3.23 3.31 -2.48
CA GLN A 402 -1.85 3.79 -2.65
C GLN A 402 -1.26 4.30 -1.33
N LYS A 403 0.02 3.97 -1.06
CA LYS A 403 0.67 4.23 0.24
C LYS A 403 1.36 5.59 0.33
N ASP A 404 1.37 6.16 1.53
CA ASP A 404 2.23 7.26 1.99
C ASP A 404 2.19 8.57 1.18
N ARG A 405 1.22 8.77 0.27
CA ARG A 405 1.22 9.91 -0.66
C ARG A 405 1.19 11.28 0.03
N ARG A 406 0.49 11.42 1.16
CA ARG A 406 0.44 12.67 1.96
C ARG A 406 1.83 13.12 2.41
N ARG A 407 2.72 12.19 2.77
CA ARG A 407 4.10 12.48 3.19
C ARG A 407 4.95 13.08 2.09
N TYR A 408 4.59 12.83 0.83
CA TYR A 408 5.31 13.35 -0.35
C TYR A 408 4.80 14.71 -0.84
N ARG A 409 3.75 15.28 -0.23
CA ARG A 409 3.22 16.61 -0.61
C ARG A 409 4.22 17.73 -0.43
N LYS A 410 5.09 17.65 0.58
CA LYS A 410 6.22 18.57 0.76
C LYS A 410 7.19 18.60 -0.44
N GLN A 411 7.20 17.53 -1.25
CA GLN A 411 8.01 17.39 -2.47
C GLN A 411 7.19 17.69 -3.73
N GLY A 412 5.96 18.21 -3.59
CA GLY A 412 5.07 18.52 -4.70
C GLY A 412 4.40 17.30 -5.33
N GLN A 413 4.43 16.13 -4.68
CA GLN A 413 3.73 14.94 -5.15
C GLN A 413 2.37 14.80 -4.47
N ASP A 414 1.36 14.33 -5.22
CA ASP A 414 0.02 14.06 -4.68
C ASP A 414 -0.46 12.66 -5.06
N MET A 415 -1.70 12.31 -4.72
CA MET A 415 -2.36 11.06 -5.11
C MET A 415 -2.28 10.83 -6.63
N HIS A 416 -1.89 9.63 -7.04
CA HIS A 416 -1.97 9.23 -8.43
C HIS A 416 -3.39 8.81 -8.79
N THR A 417 -3.77 8.98 -10.05
CA THR A 417 -5.00 8.37 -10.58
C THR A 417 -4.81 6.86 -10.67
N ILE A 418 -5.53 6.08 -9.86
CA ILE A 418 -5.41 4.62 -9.76
C ILE A 418 -6.73 3.92 -10.10
N GLY A 419 -6.63 2.64 -10.43
CA GLY A 419 -7.77 1.76 -10.72
C GLY A 419 -7.32 0.34 -11.03
N PHE A 420 -8.27 -0.55 -11.25
CA PHE A 420 -7.98 -1.96 -11.51
C PHE A 420 -8.93 -2.57 -12.55
N ALA A 421 -8.50 -3.66 -13.18
CA ALA A 421 -9.32 -4.45 -14.10
C ALA A 421 -9.23 -5.94 -13.75
N LEU A 422 -10.34 -6.65 -13.93
CA LEU A 422 -10.48 -8.09 -13.71
C LEU A 422 -10.64 -8.82 -15.04
N TYR A 423 -9.99 -9.97 -15.15
CA TYR A 423 -10.07 -10.85 -16.31
C TYR A 423 -10.36 -12.27 -15.85
N GLU A 424 -11.28 -12.95 -16.51
CA GLU A 424 -11.48 -14.39 -16.32
C GLU A 424 -10.28 -15.14 -16.91
N VAL A 425 -9.78 -16.14 -16.19
CA VAL A 425 -8.59 -16.90 -16.58
C VAL A 425 -8.80 -18.39 -16.39
N GLY A 426 -8.29 -19.18 -17.35
CA GLY A 426 -8.20 -20.65 -17.22
C GLY A 426 -6.74 -21.09 -17.18
N GLY A 427 -6.30 -21.70 -16.07
CA GLY A 427 -5.03 -22.45 -16.00
C GLY A 427 -3.93 -21.87 -15.10
N GLN A 428 -2.72 -22.42 -15.26
CA GLN A 428 -1.57 -22.28 -14.35
C GLN A 428 -0.46 -21.35 -14.88
N SER A 429 -0.81 -20.22 -15.52
CA SER A 429 0.23 -19.26 -15.94
C SER A 429 0.64 -18.35 -14.77
N VAL A 430 1.96 -18.14 -14.61
CA VAL A 430 2.53 -17.32 -13.52
C VAL A 430 2.34 -15.81 -13.78
N HIS A 431 2.31 -15.40 -15.06
CA HIS A 431 2.15 -13.99 -15.45
C HIS A 431 1.67 -13.91 -16.91
N LEU A 432 0.50 -13.31 -17.11
CA LEU A 432 -0.10 -13.16 -18.44
C LEU A 432 0.61 -12.06 -19.23
N LYS A 433 0.82 -12.30 -20.52
CA LYS A 433 1.59 -11.42 -21.41
C LYS A 433 0.66 -10.53 -22.24
N LYS A 434 1.26 -9.60 -22.99
CA LYS A 434 0.58 -8.65 -23.88
C LYS A 434 -0.56 -9.26 -24.69
N ASP A 435 -0.31 -10.37 -25.37
CA ASP A 435 -1.27 -10.99 -26.29
C ASP A 435 -2.56 -11.44 -25.60
N PHE A 436 -2.49 -11.83 -24.34
CA PHE A 436 -3.69 -12.19 -23.56
C PHE A 436 -4.61 -10.99 -23.45
N PHE A 437 -4.10 -9.85 -22.96
CA PHE A 437 -4.89 -8.65 -22.73
C PHE A 437 -5.39 -8.01 -24.02
N LEU A 438 -4.73 -8.23 -25.16
CA LEU A 438 -5.20 -7.81 -26.47
C LEU A 438 -6.39 -8.63 -26.98
N ARG A 439 -6.48 -9.91 -26.59
CA ARG A 439 -7.53 -10.83 -27.05
C ARG A 439 -8.71 -10.97 -26.10
N HIS A 440 -8.55 -10.61 -24.82
CA HIS A 440 -9.57 -10.76 -23.79
C HIS A 440 -10.03 -9.39 -23.30
N SER A 441 -11.35 -9.21 -23.18
CA SER A 441 -11.97 -8.08 -22.48
C SER A 441 -11.97 -8.31 -20.97
N SER A 442 -11.94 -7.23 -20.20
CA SER A 442 -12.13 -7.31 -18.76
C SER A 442 -13.58 -7.72 -18.43
N CYS A 443 -13.77 -8.67 -17.52
CA CYS A 443 -15.10 -9.06 -17.03
C CYS A 443 -15.64 -8.07 -15.99
N ALA A 444 -14.75 -7.43 -15.23
CA ALA A 444 -15.08 -6.35 -14.30
C ALA A 444 -13.92 -5.36 -14.21
N ARG A 445 -14.15 -4.18 -13.64
CA ARG A 445 -13.14 -3.13 -13.43
C ARG A 445 -13.63 -2.15 -12.38
N SER A 446 -12.72 -1.34 -11.84
CA SER A 446 -13.13 -0.15 -11.11
C SER A 446 -13.95 0.77 -12.02
N GLU A 447 -15.00 1.38 -11.48
CA GLU A 447 -15.93 2.21 -12.28
C GLU A 447 -15.20 3.35 -12.98
N THR A 448 -14.31 4.02 -12.26
CA THR A 448 -13.45 5.08 -12.77
C THR A 448 -12.02 4.91 -12.27
N PHE A 449 -11.10 5.55 -12.98
CA PHE A 449 -9.74 5.79 -12.50
C PHE A 449 -9.74 7.17 -11.85
N ILE A 450 -9.49 7.24 -10.55
CA ILE A 450 -9.60 8.48 -9.77
C ILE A 450 -8.38 8.66 -8.87
N ASN A 451 -8.03 9.91 -8.59
CA ASN A 451 -6.89 10.31 -7.77
C ASN A 451 -7.25 10.34 -6.27
N LEU A 452 -7.89 9.28 -5.77
CA LEU A 452 -8.14 9.07 -4.35
C LEU A 452 -7.09 8.16 -3.72
N ARG A 453 -7.00 8.17 -2.40
CA ARG A 453 -6.12 7.27 -1.65
C ARG A 453 -6.46 5.81 -1.90
N GLU A 454 -7.74 5.47 -1.91
CA GLU A 454 -8.26 4.15 -2.24
C GLU A 454 -9.35 4.24 -3.31
N VAL A 455 -9.37 3.24 -4.19
CA VAL A 455 -10.48 2.97 -5.11
C VAL A 455 -11.02 1.59 -4.80
N SER A 456 -12.30 1.53 -4.42
CA SER A 456 -13.00 0.28 -4.10
C SER A 456 -14.22 0.11 -5.01
N THR A 457 -14.57 -1.15 -5.32
CA THR A 457 -15.76 -1.46 -6.12
C THR A 457 -16.31 -2.81 -5.71
N ARG A 458 -17.61 -2.84 -5.38
CA ARG A 458 -18.37 -4.07 -5.12
C ARG A 458 -18.73 -4.72 -6.45
N LEU A 459 -18.40 -6.00 -6.57
CA LEU A 459 -18.53 -6.78 -7.80
C LEU A 459 -19.29 -8.07 -7.52
N LYS A 460 -20.04 -8.50 -8.54
CA LYS A 460 -20.68 -9.82 -8.60
C LYS A 460 -20.16 -10.53 -9.84
N LEU A 461 -19.57 -11.71 -9.66
CA LEU A 461 -19.07 -12.55 -10.75
C LEU A 461 -19.41 -14.02 -10.46
N PRO A 462 -19.59 -14.87 -11.48
CA PRO A 462 -19.84 -16.29 -11.25
C PRO A 462 -18.61 -16.97 -10.60
N PRO A 463 -18.80 -18.13 -9.95
CA PRO A 463 -17.68 -18.93 -9.44
C PRO A 463 -16.65 -19.21 -10.52
N GLY A 464 -15.36 -19.02 -10.21
CA GLY A 464 -14.29 -19.11 -11.20
C GLY A 464 -12.97 -18.52 -10.74
N GLU A 465 -12.00 -18.52 -11.66
CA GLU A 465 -10.68 -17.94 -11.44
C GLU A 465 -10.54 -16.61 -12.19
N TYR A 466 -10.14 -15.57 -11.46
CA TYR A 466 -10.00 -14.23 -12.01
C TYR A 466 -8.63 -13.64 -11.72
N LEU A 467 -8.21 -12.73 -12.59
CA LEU A 467 -6.97 -11.99 -12.46
C LEU A 467 -7.25 -10.50 -12.25
N VAL A 468 -6.86 -9.97 -11.10
CA VAL A 468 -6.91 -8.54 -10.78
C VAL A 468 -5.59 -7.89 -11.20
N VAL A 469 -5.68 -6.86 -12.04
CA VAL A 469 -4.53 -6.07 -12.50
C VAL A 469 -4.66 -4.62 -11.99
N PRO A 470 -4.06 -4.28 -10.84
CA PRO A 470 -4.02 -2.91 -10.34
C PRO A 470 -2.98 -2.07 -11.08
N SER A 471 -3.35 -0.83 -11.43
CA SER A 471 -2.49 0.08 -12.16
C SER A 471 -2.75 1.54 -11.84
N THR A 472 -1.77 2.39 -12.06
CA THR A 472 -1.97 3.82 -12.28
C THR A 472 -2.57 4.06 -13.67
N PHE A 473 -3.20 5.21 -13.90
CA PHE A 473 -3.72 5.56 -15.21
C PHE A 473 -2.60 5.70 -16.25
N GLU A 474 -1.61 6.55 -15.94
CA GLU A 474 -0.43 6.75 -16.77
C GLU A 474 0.69 5.73 -16.42
N PRO A 475 1.47 5.27 -17.42
CA PRO A 475 2.65 4.44 -17.18
C PRO A 475 3.77 5.24 -16.50
N GLY A 476 4.74 4.52 -15.92
CA GLY A 476 5.95 5.12 -15.32
C GLY A 476 5.74 5.85 -13.98
N LYS A 477 4.51 5.90 -13.45
CA LYS A 477 4.22 6.44 -12.12
C LYS A 477 4.64 5.46 -11.03
N GLU A 478 5.38 5.95 -10.06
CA GLU A 478 5.88 5.15 -8.94
C GLU A 478 5.02 5.34 -7.70
N ALA A 479 4.62 4.23 -7.10
CA ALA A 479 3.98 4.19 -5.79
C ALA A 479 3.92 2.74 -5.27
N ASP A 480 3.93 2.61 -3.95
CA ASP A 480 3.53 1.37 -3.27
C ASP A 480 2.01 1.33 -3.11
N PHE A 481 1.44 0.14 -3.07
CA PHE A 481 0.00 -0.06 -2.89
C PHE A 481 -0.34 -1.29 -2.05
N VAL A 482 -1.57 -1.32 -1.54
CA VAL A 482 -2.23 -2.50 -0.99
C VAL A 482 -3.45 -2.80 -1.85
N LEU A 483 -3.58 -4.05 -2.25
CA LEU A 483 -4.82 -4.58 -2.83
C LEU A 483 -5.49 -5.46 -1.77
N ARG A 484 -6.74 -5.16 -1.43
CA ARG A 484 -7.57 -5.93 -0.50
C ARG A 484 -8.76 -6.49 -1.26
N VAL A 485 -9.09 -7.75 -1.00
CA VAL A 485 -10.25 -8.43 -1.57
C VAL A 485 -11.08 -8.98 -0.43
N PHE A 486 -12.34 -8.57 -0.37
CA PHE A 486 -13.28 -8.98 0.66
C PHE A 486 -14.34 -9.89 0.05
N THR A 487 -14.54 -11.09 0.57
CA THR A 487 -15.58 -12.03 0.11
C THR A 487 -16.61 -12.27 1.22
N GLU A 488 -17.88 -12.40 0.85
CA GLU A 488 -18.98 -12.59 1.81
C GLU A 488 -18.99 -13.99 2.41
N LYS A 489 -18.58 -15.01 1.64
CA LYS A 489 -18.48 -16.39 2.12
C LYS A 489 -17.07 -16.84 2.48
N HIS A 490 -17.04 -17.84 3.35
CA HIS A 490 -15.84 -18.58 3.76
C HIS A 490 -15.34 -19.40 2.57
N SER A 491 -14.55 -18.79 1.69
CA SER A 491 -13.64 -19.57 0.85
C SER A 491 -12.86 -20.49 1.79
N ASP A 492 -13.04 -21.79 1.66
CA ASP A 492 -12.62 -22.84 2.60
C ASP A 492 -11.07 -23.02 2.65
N LEU A 493 -10.39 -21.93 2.98
CA LEU A 493 -8.94 -21.74 2.98
C LEU A 493 -8.27 -22.36 4.20
N LYS A 494 -9.06 -22.72 5.22
CA LYS A 494 -8.55 -23.24 6.50
C LYS A 494 -8.77 -24.75 6.68
N LYS A 495 -9.64 -25.42 5.91
CA LYS A 495 -9.94 -26.86 6.10
C LYS A 495 -9.37 -27.79 5.02
N THR A 496 -9.08 -27.27 3.84
CA THR A 496 -8.10 -27.92 2.98
C THR A 496 -6.75 -27.28 3.30
N ASN A 497 -5.69 -28.06 3.43
CA ASN A 497 -4.30 -27.57 3.31
C ASN A 497 -4.02 -27.04 1.88
N LYS A 498 -5.00 -26.34 1.29
CA LYS A 498 -4.92 -25.47 0.15
C LYS A 498 -5.01 -24.08 0.74
N THR A 499 -3.90 -23.62 1.29
CA THR A 499 -3.58 -22.19 1.23
C THR A 499 -4.02 -21.74 -0.17
N LEU A 500 -4.71 -20.61 -0.30
CA LEU A 500 -4.58 -19.82 -1.53
C LEU A 500 -3.11 -19.42 -1.57
N THR A 501 -2.28 -20.37 -2.01
CA THR A 501 -1.15 -20.05 -2.81
C THR A 501 -1.75 -19.20 -3.92
N ALA A 502 -1.58 -17.88 -3.80
CA ALA A 502 -0.99 -17.19 -4.92
C ALA A 502 0.16 -18.11 -5.34
N HIS A 503 -0.11 -19.01 -6.28
CA HIS A 503 0.94 -19.68 -6.98
C HIS A 503 1.59 -18.57 -7.81
N ILE A 504 2.34 -17.68 -7.15
CA ILE A 504 3.72 -17.47 -7.53
C ILE A 504 4.25 -18.89 -7.55
N PHE A 505 4.11 -19.59 -8.68
CA PHE A 505 4.60 -20.94 -8.81
C PHE A 505 6.08 -20.81 -8.51
N PHE A 506 6.48 -21.21 -7.29
CA PHE A 506 7.86 -21.39 -6.85
C PHE A 506 8.53 -22.55 -7.61
N PHE A 507 8.14 -22.78 -8.85
CA PHE A 507 8.89 -23.60 -9.77
C PHE A 507 10.02 -22.75 -10.33
N PHE A 508 11.06 -22.58 -9.52
CA PHE A 508 12.39 -22.25 -9.99
C PHE A 508 12.94 -23.42 -10.81
N LYS A 509 12.41 -23.57 -12.02
CA LYS A 509 12.92 -24.55 -12.97
C LYS A 509 13.98 -23.88 -13.82
N ILE A 510 15.24 -23.96 -13.36
CA ILE A 510 16.37 -23.80 -14.28
C ILE A 510 16.35 -25.02 -15.19
N SER A 511 15.85 -24.83 -16.40
CA SER A 511 15.95 -25.83 -17.47
C SER A 511 17.28 -25.62 -18.20
N TYR A 512 18.40 -25.90 -17.53
CA TYR A 512 19.67 -26.11 -18.20
C TYR A 512 20.14 -27.51 -17.85
N PRO A 513 20.28 -28.42 -18.84
CA PRO A 513 21.23 -29.50 -18.66
C PRO A 513 22.60 -28.86 -18.36
N GLN A 514 23.34 -29.38 -17.38
CA GLN A 514 24.76 -29.05 -17.28
C GLN A 514 25.38 -29.41 -18.62
N GLU A 515 25.95 -28.43 -19.31
CA GLU A 515 26.76 -28.69 -20.49
C GLU A 515 28.02 -29.41 -20.00
N GLU A 516 28.02 -30.73 -20.09
CA GLU A 516 29.23 -31.54 -19.98
C GLU A 516 29.93 -31.49 -21.33
N VAL A 517 31.02 -30.75 -21.39
CA VAL A 517 31.88 -30.67 -22.56
C VAL A 517 33.15 -31.44 -22.23
N ALA A 518 33.39 -32.55 -22.91
CA ALA A 518 34.68 -33.24 -22.85
C ALA A 518 35.67 -32.56 -23.80
N GLU A 519 36.95 -32.58 -23.44
CA GLU A 519 38.01 -31.99 -24.27
C GLU A 519 38.16 -32.69 -25.63
N GLU A 520 37.78 -33.96 -25.71
CA GLU A 520 37.79 -34.77 -26.91
C GLU A 520 36.73 -34.32 -27.93
N ASP A 521 35.63 -33.74 -27.47
CA ASP A 521 34.50 -33.29 -28.32
C ASP A 521 34.68 -31.85 -28.83
N MET A 522 35.76 -31.16 -28.43
CA MET A 522 36.03 -29.78 -28.83
C MET A 522 36.66 -29.70 -30.22
N GLU A 523 36.13 -28.79 -31.05
CA GLU A 523 36.67 -28.52 -32.38
C GLU A 523 38.14 -28.07 -32.32
N ASP A 524 39.00 -28.65 -33.16
CA ASP A 524 40.43 -28.27 -33.28
C ASP A 524 40.64 -26.79 -33.62
N SER A 525 39.68 -26.18 -34.31
CA SER A 525 39.65 -24.75 -34.61
C SER A 525 39.58 -23.93 -33.31
N PHE A 526 38.78 -24.37 -32.34
CA PHE A 526 38.62 -23.72 -31.05
C PHE A 526 39.85 -23.93 -30.16
N LYS A 527 40.44 -25.14 -30.16
CA LYS A 527 41.69 -25.41 -29.44
C LYS A 527 42.83 -24.50 -29.89
N LYS A 528 42.97 -24.30 -31.21
CA LYS A 528 43.95 -23.36 -31.79
C LYS A 528 43.65 -21.90 -31.41
N LEU A 529 42.38 -21.51 -31.43
CA LEU A 529 41.97 -20.16 -31.01
C LEU A 529 42.27 -19.94 -29.52
N PHE A 530 41.97 -20.90 -28.65
CA PHE A 530 42.26 -20.82 -27.24
C PHE A 530 43.76 -20.67 -26.98
N ALA A 531 44.60 -21.53 -27.58
CA ALA A 531 46.06 -21.45 -27.43
C ALA A 531 46.65 -20.11 -27.92
N GLN A 532 46.03 -19.44 -28.91
CA GLN A 532 46.44 -18.10 -29.33
C GLN A 532 46.05 -17.00 -28.33
N LEU A 533 45.05 -17.25 -27.50
CA LEU A 533 44.48 -16.28 -26.56
C LEU A 533 44.99 -16.46 -25.12
N SER A 534 45.37 -17.67 -24.74
CA SER A 534 45.76 -18.07 -23.37
C SER A 534 47.27 -18.08 -23.12
N GLY A 535 48.09 -17.60 -24.05
CA GLY A 535 49.52 -17.43 -23.84
C GLY A 535 50.29 -18.73 -23.56
N GLU A 536 51.38 -18.63 -22.80
CA GLU A 536 52.26 -19.76 -22.46
C GLU A 536 51.74 -20.61 -21.30
N ASP A 537 50.90 -20.04 -20.43
CA ASP A 537 50.31 -20.71 -19.27
C ASP A 537 49.05 -21.51 -19.60
N MET A 538 48.54 -21.41 -20.84
CA MET A 538 47.39 -22.18 -21.34
C MET A 538 46.12 -21.97 -20.51
N GLU A 539 46.01 -20.83 -19.83
CA GLU A 539 44.89 -20.41 -19.01
C GLU A 539 44.50 -18.98 -19.39
N ILE A 540 43.23 -18.62 -19.23
CA ILE A 540 42.76 -17.25 -19.49
C ILE A 540 42.49 -16.55 -18.17
N SER A 541 43.26 -15.49 -17.90
CA SER A 541 43.03 -14.60 -16.76
C SER A 541 41.83 -13.67 -16.98
N VAL A 542 41.35 -13.04 -15.90
CA VAL A 542 40.28 -12.02 -15.93
C VAL A 542 40.60 -10.87 -16.91
N HIS A 543 41.86 -10.43 -16.98
CA HIS A 543 42.28 -9.33 -17.84
C HIS A 543 42.32 -9.72 -19.32
N GLU A 544 42.74 -10.96 -19.61
CA GLU A 544 42.71 -11.52 -20.96
C GLU A 544 41.28 -11.74 -21.42
N LEU A 545 40.41 -12.31 -20.57
CA LEU A 545 38.99 -12.49 -20.85
C LEU A 545 38.33 -11.16 -21.24
N ARG A 546 38.57 -10.10 -20.48
CA ARG A 546 38.07 -8.75 -20.79
C ARG A 546 38.54 -8.29 -22.18
N THR A 547 39.83 -8.47 -22.47
CA THR A 547 40.41 -8.03 -23.75
C THR A 547 39.81 -8.81 -24.93
N ILE A 548 39.63 -10.12 -24.76
CA ILE A 548 39.02 -11.01 -25.75
C ILE A 548 37.57 -10.59 -26.03
N LEU A 549 36.75 -10.48 -24.98
CA LEU A 549 35.34 -10.14 -25.11
C LEU A 549 35.14 -8.74 -25.71
N ASN A 550 35.93 -7.75 -25.29
CA ASN A 550 35.82 -6.39 -25.81
C ASN A 550 36.27 -6.28 -27.27
N ARG A 551 37.25 -7.08 -27.69
CA ARG A 551 37.63 -7.17 -29.12
C ARG A 551 36.50 -7.79 -29.96
N VAL A 552 35.74 -8.72 -29.40
CA VAL A 552 34.63 -9.39 -30.09
C VAL A 552 33.41 -8.47 -30.18
N VAL A 553 33.02 -7.85 -29.06
CA VAL A 553 31.85 -6.96 -29.03
C VAL A 553 32.13 -5.64 -29.75
N GLY A 554 33.35 -5.11 -29.69
CA GLY A 554 33.72 -3.88 -30.43
C GLY A 554 33.66 -4.02 -31.96
N LYS A 555 33.62 -5.25 -32.49
CA LYS A 555 33.39 -5.51 -33.93
C LYS A 555 31.92 -5.53 -34.32
N ARG A 556 31.01 -5.53 -33.34
CA ARG A 556 29.57 -5.63 -33.55
C ARG A 556 28.94 -4.25 -33.51
N LYS A 557 28.06 -3.96 -34.47
CA LYS A 557 27.27 -2.72 -34.54
C LYS A 557 25.86 -2.89 -33.98
N ASP A 558 25.44 -4.15 -33.82
CA ASP A 558 24.13 -4.58 -33.33
C ASP A 558 24.04 -4.63 -31.80
N VAL A 559 25.14 -4.31 -31.09
CA VAL A 559 25.19 -4.27 -29.63
C VAL A 559 25.85 -2.95 -29.23
N LYS A 560 25.16 -2.14 -28.42
CA LYS A 560 25.72 -0.95 -27.79
C LYS A 560 26.14 -1.29 -26.38
N THR A 561 27.42 -1.14 -26.09
CA THR A 561 28.01 -1.31 -24.76
C THR A 561 29.37 -0.60 -24.74
N ASP A 562 29.80 -0.16 -23.56
CA ASP A 562 31.15 0.36 -23.33
C ASP A 562 32.21 -0.77 -23.25
N GLY A 563 31.77 -2.01 -23.47
CA GLY A 563 32.53 -3.22 -23.32
C GLY A 563 32.36 -3.82 -21.93
N PHE A 564 32.72 -5.09 -21.81
CA PHE A 564 32.73 -5.82 -20.56
C PHE A 564 33.64 -5.16 -19.51
N SER A 565 33.05 -4.92 -18.34
CA SER A 565 33.75 -4.47 -17.15
C SER A 565 34.63 -5.57 -16.56
N LEU A 566 35.61 -5.16 -15.74
CA LEU A 566 36.41 -6.11 -14.96
C LEU A 566 35.56 -6.87 -13.94
N GLU A 567 34.50 -6.25 -13.39
CA GLU A 567 33.61 -6.93 -12.45
C GLU A 567 32.86 -8.07 -13.14
N SER A 568 32.26 -7.84 -14.31
CA SER A 568 31.58 -8.87 -15.09
C SER A 568 32.50 -10.03 -15.43
N CYS A 569 33.73 -9.74 -15.86
CA CYS A 569 34.72 -10.77 -16.17
C CYS A 569 35.12 -11.57 -14.92
N ARG A 570 35.29 -10.94 -13.75
CA ARG A 570 35.54 -11.65 -12.48
C ARG A 570 34.39 -12.57 -12.11
N CYS A 571 33.15 -12.11 -12.26
CA CYS A 571 31.98 -12.93 -11.99
C CYS A 571 31.88 -14.13 -12.96
N MET A 572 32.23 -13.95 -14.23
CA MET A 572 32.27 -15.04 -15.20
C MET A 572 33.32 -16.09 -14.85
N VAL A 573 34.54 -15.65 -14.50
CA VAL A 573 35.61 -16.56 -14.05
C VAL A 573 35.15 -17.29 -12.80
N SER A 574 34.67 -16.59 -11.78
CA SER A 574 34.20 -17.19 -10.53
C SER A 574 33.03 -18.18 -10.69
N LEU A 575 32.20 -18.05 -11.72
CA LEU A 575 31.11 -18.99 -11.98
C LEU A 575 31.61 -20.29 -12.64
N MET A 576 32.70 -20.21 -13.41
CA MET A 576 33.23 -21.29 -14.23
C MET A 576 34.40 -22.03 -13.56
N ASP A 577 35.22 -21.32 -12.79
CA ASP A 577 36.41 -21.78 -12.06
C ASP A 577 36.02 -22.84 -11.03
N LYS A 578 36.14 -24.11 -11.43
CA LYS A 578 35.84 -25.26 -10.57
C LYS A 578 37.06 -25.72 -9.78
N ASP A 579 38.26 -25.41 -10.25
CA ASP A 579 39.53 -25.87 -9.69
C ASP A 579 40.18 -24.87 -8.72
N GLY A 580 39.64 -23.65 -8.62
CA GLY A 580 40.11 -22.59 -7.74
C GLY A 580 41.35 -21.87 -8.28
N SER A 581 41.65 -21.99 -9.58
CA SER A 581 42.79 -21.36 -10.24
C SER A 581 42.68 -19.84 -10.35
N ALA A 582 41.48 -19.28 -10.14
CA ALA A 582 41.11 -17.89 -10.45
C ALA A 582 41.31 -17.52 -11.94
N ARG A 583 41.37 -18.53 -12.81
CA ARG A 583 41.60 -18.46 -14.25
C ARG A 583 40.66 -19.42 -14.95
N LEU A 584 40.71 -19.47 -16.28
CA LEU A 584 39.88 -20.37 -17.08
C LEU A 584 40.73 -21.34 -17.88
N GLY A 585 40.56 -22.63 -17.62
CA GLY A 585 41.04 -23.69 -18.50
C GLY A 585 40.24 -23.76 -19.81
N ILE A 586 40.70 -24.56 -20.76
CA ILE A 586 40.09 -24.67 -22.09
C ILE A 586 38.62 -25.13 -22.05
N VAL A 587 38.30 -26.11 -21.19
CA VAL A 587 36.94 -26.64 -21.02
C VAL A 587 36.01 -25.58 -20.43
N GLU A 588 36.47 -24.89 -19.37
CA GLU A 588 35.71 -23.84 -18.69
C GLU A 588 35.45 -22.65 -19.61
N PHE A 589 36.46 -22.24 -20.38
CA PHE A 589 36.34 -21.17 -21.36
C PHE A 589 35.37 -21.54 -22.50
N GLN A 590 35.37 -22.79 -22.98
CA GLN A 590 34.43 -23.24 -24.01
C GLN A 590 32.97 -23.18 -23.52
N ILE A 591 32.71 -23.63 -22.29
CA ILE A 591 31.38 -23.56 -21.68
C ILE A 591 30.95 -22.10 -21.53
N LEU A 592 31.83 -21.22 -21.02
CA LEU A 592 31.56 -19.80 -20.89
C LEU A 592 31.26 -19.15 -22.26
N TRP A 593 32.04 -19.49 -23.27
CA TRP A 593 31.87 -18.96 -24.62
C TRP A 593 30.54 -19.35 -25.25
N ASN A 594 30.12 -20.61 -25.08
CA ASN A 594 28.82 -21.10 -25.53
C ASN A 594 27.66 -20.37 -24.83
N LYS A 595 27.77 -20.15 -23.51
CA LYS A 595 26.82 -19.36 -22.74
C LYS A 595 26.71 -17.93 -23.24
N ILE A 596 27.83 -17.23 -23.43
CA ILE A 596 27.85 -15.85 -23.93
C ILE A 596 27.23 -15.79 -25.34
N ARG A 597 27.52 -16.75 -26.23
CA ARG A 597 26.90 -16.83 -27.56
C ARG A 597 25.39 -17.04 -27.49
N LYS A 598 24.92 -17.91 -26.60
CA LYS A 598 23.49 -18.14 -26.37
C LYS A 598 22.81 -16.88 -25.84
N TRP A 599 23.38 -16.25 -24.83
CA TRP A 599 22.86 -15.00 -24.25
C TRP A 599 22.89 -13.86 -25.25
N LEU A 600 23.90 -13.78 -26.13
CA LEU A 600 23.91 -12.83 -27.23
C LEU A 600 22.79 -13.08 -28.25
N GLY A 601 22.48 -14.36 -28.53
CA GLY A 601 21.34 -14.74 -29.35
C GLY A 601 20.02 -14.28 -28.73
N ILE A 602 19.82 -14.54 -27.44
CA ILE A 602 18.66 -14.06 -26.67
C ILE A 602 18.62 -12.52 -26.68
N PHE A 603 19.77 -11.87 -26.47
CA PHE A 603 19.83 -10.42 -26.40
C PHE A 603 19.31 -9.77 -27.68
N ARG A 604 19.78 -10.25 -28.82
CA ARG A 604 19.35 -9.78 -30.14
C ARG A 604 17.92 -10.16 -30.49
N GLN A 605 17.42 -11.27 -29.95
CA GLN A 605 16.04 -11.69 -30.17
C GLN A 605 15.04 -10.76 -29.47
N PHE A 606 15.41 -10.25 -28.29
CA PHE A 606 14.55 -9.42 -27.47
C PHE A 606 14.88 -7.93 -27.51
N ASP A 607 15.93 -7.48 -28.21
CA ASP A 607 16.12 -6.08 -28.62
C ASP A 607 15.14 -5.76 -29.77
N LEU A 608 13.86 -5.59 -29.42
CA LEU A 608 12.74 -5.47 -30.36
C LEU A 608 12.79 -4.15 -31.12
N ASP A 609 13.28 -3.10 -30.47
CA ASP A 609 13.44 -1.77 -31.06
C ASP A 609 14.76 -1.59 -31.83
N LYS A 610 15.65 -2.60 -31.78
CA LYS A 610 16.98 -2.60 -32.41
C LYS A 610 17.83 -1.43 -31.93
N SER A 611 17.63 -1.00 -30.69
CA SER A 611 18.39 0.09 -30.10
C SER A 611 19.85 -0.30 -29.85
N GLY A 612 20.15 -1.61 -29.79
CA GLY A 612 21.42 -2.18 -29.35
C GLY A 612 21.52 -2.28 -27.82
N THR A 613 20.44 -1.95 -27.11
CA THR A 613 20.28 -2.01 -25.66
C THR A 613 18.94 -2.67 -25.32
N MET A 614 18.74 -3.11 -24.09
CA MET A 614 17.45 -3.62 -23.63
C MET A 614 16.73 -2.61 -22.77
N SER A 615 15.47 -2.38 -23.05
CA SER A 615 14.54 -1.85 -22.05
C SER A 615 14.33 -2.88 -20.94
N SER A 616 13.84 -2.41 -19.81
CA SER A 616 13.40 -3.27 -18.71
C SER A 616 12.33 -4.29 -19.08
N TYR A 617 11.48 -3.97 -20.06
CA TYR A 617 10.41 -4.85 -20.53
C TYR A 617 10.99 -6.04 -21.28
N GLU A 618 11.98 -5.77 -22.12
CA GLU A 618 12.72 -6.78 -22.88
C GLU A 618 13.56 -7.64 -21.94
N MET A 619 14.15 -7.06 -20.90
CA MET A 619 14.88 -7.79 -19.86
C MET A 619 14.01 -8.87 -19.19
N ARG A 620 12.75 -8.58 -18.87
CA ARG A 620 11.84 -9.57 -18.28
C ARG A 620 11.66 -10.80 -19.18
N LEU A 621 11.47 -10.58 -20.48
CA LEU A 621 11.30 -11.65 -21.47
C LEU A 621 12.61 -12.40 -21.73
N ALA A 622 13.72 -11.67 -21.82
CA ALA A 622 15.05 -12.21 -22.05
C ALA A 622 15.51 -13.12 -20.90
N VAL A 623 15.28 -12.72 -19.64
CA VAL A 623 15.59 -13.53 -18.45
C VAL A 623 14.76 -14.82 -18.41
N GLU A 624 13.48 -14.75 -18.79
CA GLU A 624 12.63 -15.94 -18.89
C GLU A 624 13.09 -16.89 -20.01
N SER A 625 13.43 -16.35 -21.19
CA SER A 625 14.01 -17.12 -22.30
C SER A 625 15.39 -17.69 -21.96
N ALA A 626 16.15 -16.99 -21.12
CA ALA A 626 17.40 -17.45 -20.56
C ALA A 626 17.22 -18.52 -19.48
N GLY A 627 15.98 -18.94 -19.17
CA GLY A 627 15.67 -20.07 -18.30
C GLY A 627 15.33 -19.72 -16.85
N PHE A 628 15.19 -18.42 -16.52
CA PHE A 628 14.89 -17.96 -15.17
C PHE A 628 13.47 -17.41 -15.09
N LYS A 629 12.58 -18.10 -14.38
CA LYS A 629 11.24 -17.59 -14.04
C LYS A 629 11.29 -16.94 -12.66
N LEU A 630 11.13 -15.61 -12.63
CA LEU A 630 11.29 -14.81 -11.42
C LEU A 630 9.97 -14.08 -11.07
N ASN A 631 9.77 -13.77 -9.79
CA ASN A 631 8.64 -12.97 -9.34
C ASN A 631 8.86 -11.46 -9.63
N ASN A 632 7.81 -10.65 -9.48
CA ASN A 632 7.88 -9.20 -9.72
C ASN A 632 8.93 -8.51 -8.83
N LYS A 633 9.09 -8.95 -7.57
CA LYS A 633 10.06 -8.36 -6.63
C LYS A 633 11.50 -8.53 -7.15
N LEU A 634 11.85 -9.71 -7.66
CA LEU A 634 13.17 -9.99 -8.24
C LEU A 634 13.40 -9.23 -9.54
N HIS A 635 12.40 -9.13 -10.41
CA HIS A 635 12.52 -8.30 -11.62
C HIS A 635 12.77 -6.82 -11.30
N GLN A 636 12.13 -6.28 -10.25
CA GLN A 636 12.39 -4.91 -9.80
C GLN A 636 13.84 -4.74 -9.32
N VAL A 637 14.38 -5.70 -8.56
CA VAL A 637 15.77 -5.67 -8.08
C VAL A 637 16.76 -5.76 -9.24
N ILE A 638 16.47 -6.61 -10.24
CA ILE A 638 17.30 -6.74 -11.44
C ILE A 638 17.36 -5.41 -12.20
N VAL A 639 16.21 -4.82 -12.49
CA VAL A 639 16.17 -3.52 -13.20
C VAL A 639 16.93 -2.49 -12.37
N ALA A 640 16.55 -2.27 -11.11
CA ALA A 640 17.17 -1.24 -10.26
C ALA A 640 18.69 -1.36 -10.10
N ARG A 641 19.25 -2.56 -10.32
CA ARG A 641 20.68 -2.83 -10.17
C ARG A 641 21.46 -2.75 -11.48
N TYR A 642 20.87 -3.21 -12.57
CA TYR A 642 21.58 -3.43 -13.84
C TYR A 642 21.14 -2.47 -14.95
N SER A 643 20.10 -1.66 -14.74
CA SER A 643 19.73 -0.59 -15.67
C SER A 643 20.53 0.67 -15.39
N ASP A 644 21.02 1.31 -16.44
CA ASP A 644 21.48 2.69 -16.42
C ASP A 644 20.40 3.58 -17.05
N GLY A 645 19.76 4.43 -16.25
CA GLY A 645 18.54 5.12 -16.64
C GLY A 645 17.39 4.15 -16.92
N ASP A 646 16.94 4.08 -18.17
CA ASP A 646 15.83 3.21 -18.62
C ASP A 646 16.32 2.05 -19.52
N THR A 647 17.64 1.84 -19.66
CA THR A 647 18.23 0.82 -20.55
C THR A 647 19.27 -0.08 -19.85
N ILE A 648 19.45 -1.29 -20.38
CA ILE A 648 20.38 -2.31 -19.91
C ILE A 648 21.23 -2.70 -21.12
N ASP A 649 22.54 -2.53 -21.02
CA ASP A 649 23.46 -2.91 -22.08
C ASP A 649 23.84 -4.40 -22.00
N PHE A 650 24.61 -4.87 -22.98
CA PHE A 650 24.96 -6.28 -23.04
C PHE A 650 25.88 -6.74 -21.90
N ASP A 651 26.77 -5.88 -21.40
CA ASP A 651 27.62 -6.20 -20.24
C ASP A 651 26.75 -6.46 -19.00
N ASN A 652 25.86 -5.52 -18.67
CA ASN A 652 24.98 -5.64 -17.52
C ASN A 652 24.00 -6.82 -17.64
N PHE A 653 23.50 -7.10 -18.85
CA PHE A 653 22.66 -8.27 -19.11
C PHE A 653 23.39 -9.59 -18.78
N VAL A 654 24.60 -9.77 -19.30
CA VAL A 654 25.40 -10.98 -19.07
C VAL A 654 25.81 -11.08 -17.60
N CYS A 655 26.26 -9.97 -17.00
CA CYS A 655 26.63 -9.92 -15.59
C CYS A 655 25.46 -10.35 -14.68
N CYS A 656 24.24 -9.89 -14.99
CA CYS A 656 23.03 -10.29 -14.28
C CYS A 656 22.78 -11.81 -14.38
N LEU A 657 22.85 -12.39 -15.59
CA LEU A 657 22.60 -13.82 -15.78
C LEU A 657 23.67 -14.70 -15.11
N VAL A 658 24.93 -14.29 -15.17
CA VAL A 658 26.05 -14.97 -14.48
C VAL A 658 25.83 -14.96 -12.97
N LYS A 659 25.50 -13.81 -12.38
CA LYS A 659 25.23 -13.69 -10.95
C LYS A 659 23.99 -14.47 -10.53
N LEU A 660 22.91 -14.46 -11.32
CA LEU A 660 21.73 -15.29 -11.08
C LEU A 660 22.11 -16.77 -11.08
N GLU A 661 22.81 -17.25 -12.11
CA GLU A 661 23.24 -18.64 -12.20
C GLU A 661 24.10 -19.06 -11.00
N ALA A 662 25.06 -18.22 -10.59
CA ALA A 662 25.88 -18.45 -9.40
C ALA A 662 25.02 -18.61 -8.15
N MET A 663 24.12 -17.67 -7.88
CA MET A 663 23.25 -17.69 -6.70
C MET A 663 22.38 -18.96 -6.65
N PHE A 664 21.80 -19.38 -7.79
CA PHE A 664 20.98 -20.59 -7.84
C PHE A 664 21.78 -21.88 -7.66
N ARG A 665 22.99 -21.97 -8.25
CA ARG A 665 23.87 -23.13 -8.06
C ARG A 665 24.26 -23.28 -6.60
N SER A 666 24.74 -22.19 -6.01
CA SER A 666 25.11 -22.15 -4.60
C SER A 666 23.96 -22.49 -3.66
N PHE A 667 22.76 -21.97 -3.91
CA PHE A 667 21.60 -22.31 -3.10
C PHE A 667 21.28 -23.81 -3.16
N ARG A 668 21.33 -24.43 -4.34
CA ARG A 668 21.09 -25.87 -4.52
C ARG A 668 22.15 -26.75 -3.85
N GLU A 669 23.40 -26.28 -3.81
CA GLU A 669 24.49 -26.98 -3.10
C GLU A 669 24.30 -26.95 -1.59
N LEU A 670 23.70 -25.88 -1.06
CA LEU A 670 23.37 -25.73 0.35
C LEU A 670 22.09 -26.49 0.74
N ASP A 671 21.04 -26.43 -0.10
CA ASP A 671 19.75 -27.09 0.14
C ASP A 671 19.75 -28.55 -0.38
N LYS A 672 20.63 -29.39 0.18
CA LYS A 672 20.77 -30.80 -0.22
C LYS A 672 19.51 -31.63 -0.01
N GLU A 673 18.68 -31.25 0.95
CA GLU A 673 17.46 -31.95 1.33
C GLU A 673 16.23 -31.47 0.53
N GLY A 674 16.38 -30.43 -0.29
CA GLY A 674 15.27 -29.86 -1.06
C GLY A 674 14.19 -29.23 -0.17
N SER A 675 14.60 -28.75 1.00
CA SER A 675 13.73 -28.13 2.01
C SER A 675 13.21 -26.76 1.57
N GLY A 676 13.86 -26.13 0.56
CA GLY A 676 13.60 -24.76 0.14
C GLY A 676 14.24 -23.71 1.05
N VAL A 677 15.08 -24.11 2.02
CA VAL A 677 15.75 -23.24 2.99
C VAL A 677 17.25 -23.58 3.05
N ALA A 678 18.09 -22.54 3.12
CA ALA A 678 19.53 -22.70 3.35
C ALA A 678 19.92 -22.04 4.68
N GLU A 679 20.66 -22.77 5.52
CA GLU A 679 21.18 -22.27 6.79
C GLU A 679 22.66 -21.90 6.66
N LEU A 680 23.00 -20.69 7.07
CA LEU A 680 24.36 -20.14 6.96
C LEU A 680 24.70 -19.41 8.26
N ASN A 681 25.91 -19.63 8.78
CA ASN A 681 26.43 -18.83 9.88
C ASN A 681 27.06 -17.53 9.38
N VAL A 682 27.33 -16.59 10.29
CA VAL A 682 27.88 -15.26 9.94
C VAL A 682 29.20 -15.34 9.17
N SER A 683 30.05 -16.33 9.46
CA SER A 683 31.34 -16.51 8.78
C SER A 683 31.17 -17.05 7.35
N GLU A 684 30.16 -17.88 7.11
CA GLU A 684 29.80 -18.40 5.80
C GLU A 684 29.13 -17.34 4.94
N VAL A 685 28.27 -16.49 5.53
CA VAL A 685 27.70 -15.32 4.85
C VAL A 685 28.82 -14.44 4.28
N GLY A 686 29.87 -14.16 5.06
CA GLY A 686 31.04 -13.39 4.61
C GLY A 686 31.81 -14.01 3.44
N ARG A 687 31.86 -15.34 3.34
CA ARG A 687 32.49 -16.07 2.22
C ARG A 687 31.62 -16.16 0.98
N PHE A 688 30.30 -16.00 1.12
CA PHE A 688 29.33 -15.96 0.04
C PHE A 688 29.18 -14.58 -0.62
N LEU A 689 29.58 -13.51 0.06
CA LEU A 689 29.44 -12.12 -0.40
C LEU A 689 30.41 -11.65 -1.50
N PRO A 690 31.62 -12.23 -1.73
CA PRO A 690 32.46 -11.81 -2.86
C PRO A 690 31.85 -12.09 -4.24
N SER A 691 30.96 -13.09 -4.34
CA SER A 691 30.17 -13.39 -5.55
C SER A 691 28.84 -12.63 -5.61
N VAL A 692 28.42 -11.99 -4.52
CA VAL A 692 27.16 -11.25 -4.39
C VAL A 692 27.44 -9.92 -3.68
N ASN A 693 27.74 -8.87 -4.45
CA ASN A 693 27.99 -7.49 -3.99
C ASN A 693 26.74 -6.91 -3.25
N LEU A 694 26.43 -7.36 -2.04
CA LEU A 694 25.39 -6.83 -1.17
C LEU A 694 26.01 -6.55 0.20
N TYR A 695 26.24 -5.28 0.51
CA TYR A 695 26.76 -4.85 1.81
C TYR A 695 25.76 -5.20 2.93
N PHE A 696 26.17 -6.04 3.88
CA PHE A 696 25.46 -6.25 5.16
C PHE A 696 26.36 -5.82 6.33
N SER A 697 25.88 -4.87 7.13
CA SER A 697 26.48 -4.53 8.42
C SER A 697 25.84 -5.37 9.52
N LYS A 698 26.69 -6.08 10.27
CA LYS A 698 26.52 -6.71 11.59
C LYS A 698 25.11 -6.76 12.18
N CYS A 699 24.52 -7.97 12.24
CA CYS A 699 24.05 -8.63 13.49
C CYS A 699 23.08 -9.81 13.19
N TRP A 700 23.31 -10.94 13.87
CA TRP A 700 22.48 -12.16 14.07
C TRP A 700 22.31 -13.20 12.95
N ASN A 701 22.21 -14.47 13.37
CA ASN A 701 22.05 -15.69 12.55
C ASN A 701 21.01 -15.51 11.43
N VAL A 702 21.43 -15.71 10.18
CA VAL A 702 20.59 -15.44 9.01
C VAL A 702 20.06 -16.75 8.44
N LYS A 703 18.79 -17.07 8.70
CA LYS A 703 18.05 -18.03 7.87
C LYS A 703 17.78 -17.39 6.50
N LEU A 704 18.29 -17.96 5.42
CA LEU A 704 17.97 -17.55 4.05
C LEU A 704 16.78 -18.40 3.56
N VAL A 705 15.61 -17.76 3.47
CA VAL A 705 14.39 -18.34 2.90
C VAL A 705 14.19 -17.69 1.54
N MET A 706 14.12 -18.49 0.47
CA MET A 706 13.66 -17.95 -0.82
C MET A 706 12.15 -17.70 -0.73
N CYS A 707 11.75 -16.42 -0.78
CA CYS A 707 10.35 -15.98 -0.94
C CYS A 707 10.04 -15.52 -2.36
#